data_AF-A0A4Z1A461-F1
#
_entry.id   AF-A0A4Z1A461-F1
#
_cell.length_a   1.000
_cell.length_b   1.000
_cell.length_c   1.000
_cell.angle_alpha   90.00
_cell.angle_beta   90.00
_cell.angle_gamma   90.00
#
_symmetry.space_group_name_H-M   'P 1'
#
loop_
_entity.id
_entity.type
_entity.pdbx_description
1 polymer ?
#
loop_
_entity_poly.entity_id
_entity_poly.type
_entity_poly.pdbx_seq_one_letter_code
_entity_poly.pdbx_strand_id
1 'polypeptide(L)'
;MGWQNWIRLGVVIGITILQLNCKNEKPSSASSESVTVLSSGTKLDGIGQTPIDPPNSVPNLPIPSGFGSARPEVRFLFLPNSVDRYKPLELQFSEAMDPTSVASALTIRNLTTGSIVSNFTLRWTSPVNLSIRMGEELGSNQNYEIELNQIAKSANQNISLLPFQESFHTNKNIQLARSLVVNGSITYPVSTDKGIVIDKNQTTNLRLDLEINYPEETKEVILCKLGQTQSADPLSVICSSIVAVGVRICNQNCLTHMSYDLLHSTVIPPNIGTNLYFIRLESISGSFNYFSVNFLYGELTSNTNSKLSNVANLLVGQNQGINAISELITNYAKGNFTLYDSISQTDKSLNQFIQKKSNVFPGGNCLPWPITKLANAPTPYHIDYLSTIGPFCGIEVEGSIFESATYPNVDYKAKADIYITSLVVDETSFPSGDTNLNFQFDIQNGIFDTNVFGKKLRGKFAIVIKVEEIEFFDYLLANTLVYYGESIQGTDGDEVAFAFNEDPPVEISRRAFVRSNLQVNSLGKITLQVNPNNFPTNFQPNTDCLDLPNIVAPNTILPCNPFVTDWANHIQVNQVTGSGAVAAIVADVINQEIPRLKNKIVQNVLKDVTERVTPEILNNLLGQLDSGILINLPDYLPNPLNKVTLKLNANLKTDTSTKYQSPNFGIEGSLDVSLLTCVKDNANRCPWNIGYTRSTFPIQPYGTNSFIQTKSNLPLPSNLQNANEYPGVLLKIHNDLLNQALYHLWWNGGFNFEVNQTFIENINQFAGTSSLLRLTTSLLKADPIVTIFAPGQNNLKTSNGAIYPNDDIVLSLNPIQPIYIGFSPLTGTPDLETPKLQINFADLEITIKGKKTDPTRTSCPSIDCKDGSLYTISKVRLSLTSKSTLSFGTYSLPNCTGTCTFSNSVLASIGNPSLKLITSKEIGDLYYLIEPLEGPIHNPLALRPSGIKEIVNPLVKSLIIPLINNITRDIPLPKLRACGLDLYDLETLPIPGNTNESFLILHTKVQNILFTGSCRL
;
A
#
# COMPACT_ATOMS: atom_id res chain seq x y z
N MET A 1 -23.22 -53.02 3.82
CA MET A 1 -22.60 -53.65 5.02
C MET A 1 -22.15 -52.52 5.93
N GLY A 2 -22.65 -52.26 7.13
CA GLY A 2 -23.54 -52.98 8.03
C GLY A 2 -23.02 -52.79 9.46
N TRP A 3 -23.80 -52.10 10.31
CA TRP A 3 -23.84 -52.20 11.78
C TRP A 3 -22.67 -51.54 12.54
N GLN A 4 -22.80 -50.55 13.44
CA GLN A 4 -23.81 -50.23 14.45
C GLN A 4 -24.26 -51.41 15.32
N ASN A 5 -23.59 -51.53 16.47
CA ASN A 5 -24.02 -51.94 17.82
C ASN A 5 -22.77 -52.53 18.48
N TRP A 6 -22.22 -51.97 19.56
CA TRP A 6 -22.79 -52.12 20.89
C TRP A 6 -22.53 -50.89 21.77
N ILE A 7 -23.55 -50.59 22.57
CA ILE A 7 -23.77 -49.45 23.46
C ILE A 7 -23.69 -49.98 24.90
N ARG A 8 -23.01 -49.23 25.79
CA ARG A 8 -23.16 -49.18 27.28
C ARG A 8 -22.74 -50.46 28.05
N LEU A 9 -22.13 -50.42 29.24
CA LEU A 9 -22.37 -49.58 30.42
C LEU A 9 -21.20 -49.81 31.43
N GLY A 10 -20.75 -48.79 32.16
CA GLY A 10 -19.78 -48.95 33.25
C GLY A 10 -19.24 -47.63 33.82
N VAL A 11 -20.05 -46.96 34.64
CA VAL A 11 -19.76 -45.74 35.43
C VAL A 11 -18.79 -46.10 36.58
N VAL A 12 -17.77 -45.31 36.97
CA VAL A 12 -17.77 -44.40 38.15
C VAL A 12 -16.33 -43.92 38.48
N ILE A 13 -16.16 -42.58 38.54
CA ILE A 13 -15.28 -41.69 39.36
C ILE A 13 -13.74 -41.64 39.15
N GLY A 14 -13.24 -40.40 38.96
CA GLY A 14 -11.83 -40.04 39.26
C GLY A 14 -11.23 -38.76 38.65
N ILE A 15 -11.82 -37.59 38.93
CA ILE A 15 -11.20 -36.23 39.09
C ILE A 15 -9.91 -35.84 38.30
N THR A 16 -10.09 -34.78 37.47
CA THR A 16 -9.15 -33.73 36.99
C THR A 16 -7.87 -34.09 36.22
N ILE A 17 -7.73 -33.54 35.00
CA ILE A 17 -6.87 -32.36 34.68
C ILE A 17 -7.08 -32.00 33.19
N LEU A 18 -7.07 -30.68 32.96
CA LEU A 18 -7.18 -29.96 31.69
C LEU A 18 -6.49 -30.61 30.47
N GLN A 19 -7.25 -30.80 29.38
CA GLN A 19 -6.81 -30.50 28.01
C GLN A 19 -8.03 -30.14 27.16
N LEU A 20 -8.17 -28.84 26.86
CA LEU A 20 -9.03 -28.32 25.79
C LEU A 20 -8.38 -28.72 24.45
N ASN A 21 -9.06 -29.53 23.66
CA ASN A 21 -8.75 -29.68 22.25
C ASN A 21 -10.03 -29.52 21.42
N CYS A 22 -9.86 -28.75 20.35
CA CYS A 22 -10.83 -28.26 19.38
C CYS A 22 -11.93 -29.25 18.97
N LYS A 23 -13.18 -28.75 18.89
CA LYS A 23 -14.16 -29.23 17.90
C LYS A 23 -15.13 -28.13 17.50
N ASN A 24 -15.28 -28.02 16.18
CA ASN A 24 -16.22 -27.19 15.45
C ASN A 24 -17.66 -27.36 15.97
N GLU A 25 -18.26 -26.28 16.48
CA GLU A 25 -19.70 -26.17 16.64
C GLU A 25 -20.28 -25.17 15.64
N LYS A 26 -21.38 -25.59 15.01
CA LYS A 26 -22.27 -24.79 14.16
C LYS A 26 -22.76 -23.56 14.95
N PRO A 27 -22.98 -22.39 14.30
CA PRO A 27 -23.54 -21.25 14.98
C PRO A 27 -25.03 -21.49 15.26
N SER A 28 -25.37 -21.83 16.49
CA SER A 28 -26.73 -21.76 17.01
C SER A 28 -27.01 -20.35 17.53
N SER A 29 -28.16 -19.82 17.10
CA SER A 29 -28.99 -18.77 17.72
C SER A 29 -28.30 -17.48 18.19
N ALA A 30 -28.56 -16.42 17.43
CA ALA A 30 -28.82 -15.05 17.86
C ALA A 30 -28.72 -14.82 19.39
N SER A 31 -27.51 -14.54 19.86
CA SER A 31 -27.29 -13.78 21.08
C SER A 31 -26.82 -12.39 20.66
N SER A 32 -27.36 -11.40 21.33
CA SER A 32 -27.26 -9.98 21.03
C SER A 32 -25.83 -9.44 20.98
N GLU A 33 -25.35 -9.16 19.78
CA GLU A 33 -24.10 -8.43 19.52
C GLU A 33 -24.27 -6.94 19.89
N SER A 34 -23.87 -6.55 21.10
CA SER A 34 -23.77 -5.14 21.50
C SER A 34 -22.34 -4.63 21.25
N VAL A 35 -22.17 -3.86 20.17
CA VAL A 35 -20.97 -3.04 19.94
C VAL A 35 -21.23 -1.64 20.47
N THR A 36 -20.23 -1.04 21.10
CA THR A 36 -20.38 0.21 21.84
C THR A 36 -20.49 1.42 20.91
N VAL A 37 -21.67 2.02 20.87
CA VAL A 37 -22.00 3.23 20.09
C VAL A 37 -22.21 4.38 21.05
N LEU A 38 -21.58 5.53 20.79
CA LEU A 38 -21.83 6.75 21.56
C LEU A 38 -23.03 7.47 20.97
N SER A 39 -24.15 7.49 21.69
CA SER A 39 -25.39 8.18 21.30
C SER A 39 -25.74 9.31 22.26
N SER A 40 -26.22 10.42 21.69
CA SER A 40 -26.93 11.47 22.43
C SER A 40 -28.15 10.87 23.12
N GLY A 41 -28.36 11.17 24.40
CA GLY A 41 -29.42 10.55 25.19
C GLY A 41 -29.58 11.17 26.57
N THR A 42 -30.60 10.76 27.32
CA THR A 42 -30.79 11.14 28.74
C THR A 42 -30.28 10.03 29.65
N LYS A 43 -29.71 10.39 30.81
CA LYS A 43 -29.11 9.46 31.79
C LYS A 43 -29.97 8.20 32.05
N LEU A 44 -29.37 7.01 31.96
CA LEU A 44 -29.93 5.73 32.42
C LEU A 44 -29.00 5.18 33.50
N ASP A 45 -29.53 4.92 34.69
CA ASP A 45 -28.84 4.17 35.73
C ASP A 45 -28.79 2.68 35.35
N GLY A 46 -27.62 2.07 35.40
CA GLY A 46 -27.48 0.60 35.46
C GLY A 46 -26.86 -0.10 34.25
N ILE A 47 -26.07 -1.12 34.56
CA ILE A 47 -25.13 -1.87 33.72
C ILE A 47 -25.86 -2.76 32.70
N GLY A 48 -25.37 -2.71 31.45
CA GLY A 48 -25.46 -3.77 30.44
C GLY A 48 -26.86 -4.06 29.88
N GLN A 49 -27.13 -3.65 28.65
CA GLN A 49 -28.11 -4.30 27.77
C GLN A 49 -27.96 -3.82 26.32
N THR A 50 -28.29 -4.73 25.41
CA THR A 50 -28.75 -4.49 24.03
C THR A 50 -29.39 -3.13 23.80
N PRO A 51 -29.34 -2.57 22.57
CA PRO A 51 -30.24 -1.49 22.18
C PRO A 51 -31.66 -2.05 22.13
N ILE A 52 -32.27 -2.13 23.30
CA ILE A 52 -33.69 -2.04 23.50
C ILE A 52 -33.96 -0.56 23.24
N ASP A 53 -35.01 -0.25 22.46
CA ASP A 53 -35.69 1.04 22.57
C ASP A 53 -35.64 1.46 24.05
N PRO A 54 -35.37 2.73 24.41
CA PRO A 54 -35.61 3.11 25.79
C PRO A 54 -37.01 2.59 26.11
N PRO A 55 -37.19 1.72 27.14
CA PRO A 55 -38.52 1.63 27.70
C PRO A 55 -38.87 3.08 27.95
N ASN A 56 -40.00 3.52 27.43
CA ASN A 56 -40.60 4.76 27.86
C ASN A 56 -40.74 4.60 29.38
N SER A 57 -39.69 4.92 30.13
CA SER A 57 -39.77 5.20 31.54
C SER A 57 -40.39 6.57 31.57
N VAL A 58 -41.70 6.55 31.32
CA VAL A 58 -42.64 7.51 31.80
C VAL A 58 -42.15 7.85 33.21
N PRO A 59 -41.67 9.07 33.48
CA PRO A 59 -41.40 9.48 34.85
C PRO A 59 -42.63 9.09 35.66
N ASN A 60 -42.42 8.33 36.74
CA ASN A 60 -43.50 7.81 37.55
C ASN A 60 -44.10 8.99 38.34
N LEU A 61 -44.88 9.82 37.65
CA LEU A 61 -45.53 10.99 38.18
C LEU A 61 -46.69 10.50 39.05
N PRO A 62 -46.74 10.87 40.34
CA PRO A 62 -47.79 10.42 41.24
C PRO A 62 -49.17 10.71 40.63
N ILE A 63 -50.04 9.71 40.64
CA ILE A 63 -51.42 9.84 40.14
C ILE A 63 -52.18 10.74 41.13
N PRO A 64 -52.76 11.86 40.68
CA PRO A 64 -53.59 12.69 41.55
C PRO A 64 -54.72 11.88 42.18
N SER A 65 -55.01 12.11 43.45
CA SER A 65 -56.15 11.47 44.12
C SER A 65 -57.45 11.83 43.41
N GLY A 66 -58.15 10.85 42.84
CA GLY A 66 -59.41 11.06 42.11
C GLY A 66 -59.28 11.15 40.59
N PHE A 67 -58.10 10.89 40.00
CA PHE A 67 -57.92 10.83 38.55
C PHE A 67 -58.91 9.84 37.90
N GLY A 68 -59.83 10.35 37.08
CA GLY A 68 -60.90 9.58 36.42
C GLY A 68 -62.15 9.30 37.25
N SER A 69 -62.30 9.90 38.43
CA SER A 69 -63.45 9.61 39.33
C SER A 69 -64.76 10.28 38.92
N ALA A 70 -64.72 11.37 38.15
CA ALA A 70 -65.90 12.10 37.69
C ALA A 70 -66.25 11.82 36.23
N ARG A 71 -65.27 11.88 35.35
CA ARG A 71 -65.34 11.72 33.88
C ARG A 71 -63.96 11.31 33.36
N PRO A 72 -63.82 10.92 32.07
CA PRO A 72 -62.50 10.73 31.48
C PRO A 72 -61.64 11.99 31.62
N GLU A 73 -60.46 11.83 32.21
CA GLU A 73 -59.44 12.86 32.44
C GLU A 73 -58.15 12.46 31.72
N VAL A 74 -57.28 13.43 31.46
CA VAL A 74 -55.98 13.21 30.82
C VAL A 74 -54.88 13.96 31.57
N ARG A 75 -53.66 13.43 31.54
CA ARG A 75 -52.47 14.05 32.14
C ARG A 75 -51.24 13.86 31.25
N PHE A 76 -50.25 14.74 31.39
CA PHE A 76 -48.93 14.53 30.81
C PHE A 76 -48.12 13.49 31.58
N LEU A 77 -47.29 12.78 30.81
CA LEU A 77 -46.30 11.83 31.29
C LEU A 77 -44.87 12.41 31.16
N PHE A 78 -44.73 13.73 31.20
CA PHE A 78 -43.45 14.44 31.13
C PHE A 78 -43.46 15.69 32.01
N LEU A 79 -42.29 16.30 32.22
CA LEU A 79 -42.15 17.54 32.99
C LEU A 79 -42.41 18.76 32.08
N PRO A 80 -43.40 19.63 32.38
CA PRO A 80 -43.80 20.73 31.49
C PRO A 80 -42.70 21.79 31.26
N ASN A 81 -41.76 21.93 32.19
CA ASN A 81 -40.78 23.01 32.19
C ASN A 81 -39.51 22.72 31.36
N SER A 82 -39.35 21.51 30.83
CA SER A 82 -38.16 21.12 30.08
C SER A 82 -38.49 19.96 29.14
N VAL A 83 -39.34 20.24 28.16
CA VAL A 83 -39.72 19.24 27.15
C VAL A 83 -38.63 19.14 26.11
N ASP A 84 -38.13 17.92 25.94
CA ASP A 84 -37.24 17.60 24.83
C ASP A 84 -38.01 17.71 23.52
N ARG A 85 -37.60 18.68 22.70
CA ARG A 85 -38.22 19.01 21.41
C ARG A 85 -38.19 17.87 20.39
N TYR A 86 -37.43 16.81 20.65
CA TYR A 86 -37.34 15.60 19.82
C TYR A 86 -38.10 14.40 20.39
N LYS A 87 -38.55 14.45 21.64
CA LYS A 87 -39.26 13.33 22.26
C LYS A 87 -40.76 13.39 21.96
N PRO A 88 -41.43 12.22 21.85
CA PRO A 88 -42.88 12.18 21.79
C PRO A 88 -43.48 12.80 23.04
N LEU A 89 -44.60 13.51 22.89
CA LEU A 89 -45.38 13.98 24.02
C LEU A 89 -46.31 12.85 24.45
N GLU A 90 -46.19 12.42 25.69
CA GLU A 90 -46.95 11.29 26.20
C GLU A 90 -48.08 11.74 27.10
N LEU A 91 -49.27 11.24 26.81
CA LEU A 91 -50.52 11.49 27.50
C LEU A 91 -51.04 10.18 28.07
N GLN A 92 -51.52 10.24 29.31
CA GLN A 92 -52.29 9.15 29.92
C GLN A 92 -53.71 9.63 30.19
N PHE A 93 -54.68 8.86 29.72
CA PHE A 93 -56.09 8.99 30.01
C PHE A 93 -56.46 8.14 31.22
N SER A 94 -57.48 8.55 31.96
CA SER A 94 -58.00 7.80 33.10
C SER A 94 -58.79 6.56 32.69
N GLU A 95 -59.30 6.52 31.46
CA GLU A 95 -60.08 5.42 30.88
C GLU A 95 -59.76 5.23 29.39
N ALA A 96 -60.22 4.12 28.80
CA ALA A 96 -59.99 3.83 27.39
C ALA A 96 -60.75 4.82 26.48
N MET A 97 -60.04 5.43 25.53
CA MET A 97 -60.58 6.49 24.66
C MET A 97 -60.78 6.01 23.22
N ASP A 98 -61.76 6.59 22.51
CA ASP A 98 -61.92 6.36 21.07
C ASP A 98 -60.85 7.15 20.28
N PRO A 99 -59.94 6.48 19.55
CA PRO A 99 -58.86 7.13 18.80
C PRO A 99 -59.32 8.22 17.82
N THR A 100 -60.48 8.02 17.18
CA THR A 100 -60.99 8.93 16.13
C THR A 100 -61.50 10.23 16.73
N SER A 101 -62.24 10.15 17.84
CA SER A 101 -62.72 11.30 18.59
C SER A 101 -61.56 12.13 19.16
N VAL A 102 -60.53 11.48 19.71
CA VAL A 102 -59.34 12.16 20.27
C VAL A 102 -58.54 12.86 19.17
N ALA A 103 -58.35 12.23 18.02
CA ALA A 103 -57.66 12.85 16.88
C ALA A 103 -58.37 14.13 16.38
N SER A 104 -59.70 14.17 16.47
CA SER A 104 -60.50 15.33 16.06
C SER A 104 -60.55 16.45 17.13
N ALA A 105 -60.27 16.11 18.38
CA ALA A 105 -60.35 17.00 19.53
C ALA A 105 -59.02 17.67 19.91
N LEU A 106 -57.89 17.10 19.44
CA LEU A 106 -56.54 17.52 19.80
C LEU A 106 -56.08 18.70 18.93
N THR A 107 -55.66 19.78 19.58
CA THR A 107 -54.92 20.87 18.93
C THR A 107 -53.66 21.19 19.72
N ILE A 108 -52.59 21.51 18.99
CA ILE A 108 -51.31 21.91 19.58
C ILE A 108 -50.98 23.29 19.03
N ARG A 109 -50.79 24.27 19.91
CA ARG A 109 -50.51 25.66 19.54
C ARG A 109 -49.14 26.06 20.02
N ASN A 110 -48.39 26.74 19.17
CA ASN A 110 -47.20 27.45 19.57
C ASN A 110 -47.63 28.83 20.09
N LEU A 111 -47.58 29.02 21.40
CA LEU A 111 -47.96 30.28 22.03
C LEU A 111 -46.95 31.41 21.72
N THR A 112 -45.72 31.05 21.33
CA THR A 112 -44.66 32.02 21.02
C THR A 112 -44.85 32.65 19.65
N THR A 113 -45.19 31.85 18.64
CA THR A 113 -45.38 32.30 17.24
C THR A 113 -46.85 32.50 16.84
N GLY A 114 -47.79 32.01 17.66
CA GLY A 114 -49.22 32.01 17.36
C GLY A 114 -49.66 30.96 16.32
N SER A 115 -48.77 30.06 15.90
CA SER A 115 -49.07 29.05 14.87
C SER A 115 -49.61 27.75 15.46
N ILE A 116 -50.54 27.09 14.76
CA ILE A 116 -50.99 25.73 15.09
C ILE A 116 -49.98 24.71 14.53
N VAL A 117 -49.55 23.77 15.36
CA VAL A 117 -48.73 22.63 14.92
C VAL A 117 -49.67 21.64 14.24
N SER A 118 -49.56 21.53 12.92
CA SER A 118 -50.44 20.68 12.10
C SER A 118 -49.81 19.32 11.76
N ASN A 119 -48.51 19.15 12.00
CA ASN A 119 -47.75 17.98 11.58
C ASN A 119 -47.32 17.13 12.77
N PHE A 120 -48.23 16.28 13.26
CA PHE A 120 -47.95 15.28 14.29
C PHE A 120 -48.75 14.01 14.02
N THR A 121 -48.30 12.90 14.59
CA THR A 121 -48.95 11.59 14.49
C THR A 121 -49.32 11.09 15.87
N LEU A 122 -50.45 10.42 15.96
CA LEU A 122 -51.00 9.86 17.20
C LEU A 122 -50.75 8.36 17.23
N ARG A 123 -50.01 7.89 18.22
CA ARG A 123 -49.74 6.48 18.44
C ARG A 123 -50.26 6.05 19.81
N TRP A 124 -51.25 5.18 19.81
CA TRP A 124 -51.72 4.55 21.05
C TRP A 124 -50.75 3.45 21.45
N THR A 125 -50.16 3.56 22.65
CA THR A 125 -49.30 2.52 23.24
C THR A 125 -50.11 1.56 24.11
N SER A 126 -51.28 2.01 24.58
CA SER A 126 -52.34 1.21 25.19
C SER A 126 -53.67 1.96 24.97
N PRO A 127 -54.85 1.37 25.27
CA PRO A 127 -56.13 2.07 25.15
C PRO A 127 -56.24 3.36 25.99
N VAL A 128 -55.33 3.54 26.96
CA VAL A 128 -55.30 4.69 27.89
C VAL A 128 -54.06 5.56 27.70
N ASN A 129 -53.10 5.18 26.86
CA ASN A 129 -51.86 5.93 26.67
C ASN A 129 -51.68 6.33 25.22
N LEU A 130 -51.50 7.62 25.00
CA LEU A 130 -51.29 8.23 23.70
C LEU A 130 -49.91 8.88 23.64
N SER A 131 -49.15 8.51 22.62
CA SER A 131 -47.87 9.12 22.27
C SER A 131 -48.09 10.00 21.04
N ILE A 132 -47.88 11.30 21.20
CA ILE A 132 -47.91 12.30 20.11
C ILE A 132 -46.49 12.44 19.58
N ARG A 133 -46.26 12.00 18.35
CA ARG A 133 -44.97 12.13 17.67
C ARG A 133 -45.03 13.28 16.69
N MET A 134 -44.22 14.30 16.93
CA MET A 134 -44.13 15.44 16.02
C MET A 134 -43.46 15.01 14.72
N GLY A 135 -44.02 15.41 13.57
CA GLY A 135 -43.43 15.19 12.25
C GLY A 135 -42.27 16.15 11.96
N GLU A 136 -42.19 17.24 12.72
CA GLU A 136 -41.13 18.24 12.71
C GLU A 136 -40.67 18.54 14.13
N GLU A 137 -39.45 19.05 14.24
CA GLU A 137 -38.90 19.53 15.49
C GLU A 137 -39.73 20.70 16.05
N LEU A 138 -40.09 20.64 17.34
CA LEU A 138 -40.64 21.80 18.01
C LEU A 138 -39.56 22.90 18.10
N GLY A 139 -39.92 24.13 17.79
CA GLY A 139 -39.02 25.27 17.84
C GLY A 139 -38.38 25.39 19.23
N SER A 140 -37.10 25.74 19.23
CA SER A 140 -36.31 25.80 20.46
C SER A 140 -36.71 26.99 21.33
N ASN A 141 -36.72 26.81 22.66
CA ASN A 141 -37.00 27.86 23.62
C ASN A 141 -38.38 28.51 23.38
N GLN A 142 -39.38 27.68 23.11
CA GLN A 142 -40.74 28.12 22.77
C GLN A 142 -41.76 27.51 23.72
N ASN A 143 -42.80 28.30 23.99
CA ASN A 143 -43.97 27.88 24.73
C ASN A 143 -45.00 27.27 23.78
N TYR A 144 -45.48 26.09 24.14
CA TYR A 144 -46.52 25.36 23.44
C TYR A 144 -47.67 25.06 24.39
N GLU A 145 -48.84 24.82 23.80
CA GLU A 145 -50.05 24.42 24.52
C GLU A 145 -50.72 23.27 23.79
N ILE A 146 -51.11 22.26 24.54
CA ILE A 146 -51.97 21.17 24.05
C ILE A 146 -53.37 21.39 24.60
N GLU A 147 -54.35 21.36 23.70
CA GLU A 147 -55.76 21.44 24.02
C GLU A 147 -56.45 20.17 23.50
N LEU A 148 -57.17 19.48 24.39
CA LEU A 148 -58.11 18.40 24.09
C LEU A 148 -59.50 18.82 24.56
N ASN A 149 -60.41 19.05 23.62
CA ASN A 149 -61.77 19.50 23.93
C ASN A 149 -62.75 18.33 24.16
N GLN A 150 -64.01 18.65 24.45
CA GLN A 150 -65.06 17.67 24.80
C GLN A 150 -65.52 16.77 23.64
N ILE A 151 -64.97 16.95 22.42
CA ILE A 151 -65.23 16.06 21.27
C ILE A 151 -64.59 14.69 21.51
N ALA A 152 -63.50 14.62 22.27
CA ALA A 152 -62.87 13.36 22.66
C ALA A 152 -63.80 12.56 23.60
N LYS A 153 -63.99 11.26 23.35
CA LYS A 153 -64.90 10.41 24.12
C LYS A 153 -64.28 9.09 24.54
N SER A 154 -64.78 8.51 25.63
CA SER A 154 -64.41 7.16 26.05
C SER A 154 -64.91 6.12 25.05
N ALA A 155 -64.07 5.12 24.76
CA ALA A 155 -64.35 4.09 23.75
C ALA A 155 -65.58 3.23 24.10
N ASN A 156 -65.78 2.96 25.39
CA ASN A 156 -66.79 2.01 25.86
C ASN A 156 -68.10 2.66 26.31
N GLN A 157 -68.04 3.89 26.83
CA GLN A 157 -69.19 4.55 27.46
C GLN A 157 -69.64 5.81 26.71
N ASN A 158 -68.90 6.25 25.68
CA ASN A 158 -69.20 7.43 24.87
C ASN A 158 -69.33 8.73 25.70
N ILE A 159 -68.63 8.79 26.85
CA ILE A 159 -68.63 9.94 27.76
C ILE A 159 -67.55 10.92 27.29
N SER A 160 -67.90 12.20 27.18
CA SER A 160 -66.95 13.26 26.81
C SER A 160 -65.84 13.44 27.84
N LEU A 161 -64.62 13.62 27.33
CA LEU A 161 -63.43 14.02 28.09
C LEU A 161 -63.68 15.38 28.77
N LEU A 162 -63.18 15.55 29.99
CA LEU A 162 -63.05 16.87 30.59
C LEU A 162 -62.06 17.72 29.76
N PRO A 163 -62.39 18.98 29.44
CA PRO A 163 -61.48 19.84 28.68
C PRO A 163 -60.10 19.85 29.33
N PHE A 164 -59.07 19.55 28.54
CA PHE A 164 -57.70 19.55 29.00
C PHE A 164 -56.92 20.58 28.20
N GLN A 165 -56.25 21.47 28.93
CA GLN A 165 -55.40 22.49 28.38
C GLN A 165 -54.18 22.61 29.27
N GLU A 166 -53.00 22.33 28.71
CA GLU A 166 -51.77 22.39 29.48
C GLU A 166 -50.63 22.92 28.61
N SER A 167 -49.88 23.86 29.18
CA SER A 167 -48.74 24.51 28.51
C SER A 167 -47.44 23.82 28.89
N PHE A 168 -46.51 23.74 27.93
CA PHE A 168 -45.17 23.23 28.15
C PHE A 168 -44.13 24.07 27.40
N HIS A 169 -42.89 24.03 27.89
CA HIS A 169 -41.76 24.77 27.35
C HIS A 169 -40.72 23.82 26.75
N THR A 170 -40.26 24.12 25.54
CA THR A 170 -39.22 23.34 24.86
C THR A 170 -37.82 23.77 25.27
N ASN A 171 -36.91 22.80 25.36
CA ASN A 171 -35.51 23.07 25.73
C ASN A 171 -34.80 24.02 24.75
N LYS A 172 -33.83 24.79 25.27
CA LYS A 172 -32.91 25.58 24.46
C LYS A 172 -31.99 24.67 23.62
N ASN A 173 -31.77 25.02 22.37
CA ASN A 173 -30.92 24.28 21.44
C ASN A 173 -29.47 24.70 21.67
N ILE A 174 -28.76 23.91 22.49
CA ILE A 174 -27.35 24.15 22.78
C ILE A 174 -26.54 23.82 21.51
N GLN A 175 -26.01 24.85 20.88
CA GLN A 175 -25.06 24.74 19.78
C GLN A 175 -23.65 24.99 20.29
N LEU A 176 -22.71 24.26 19.71
CA LEU A 176 -21.30 24.35 20.04
C LEU A 176 -20.50 24.66 18.79
N ALA A 177 -20.05 25.89 18.62
CA ALA A 177 -19.06 26.23 17.61
C ALA A 177 -17.67 25.82 18.09
N ARG A 178 -16.86 25.31 17.15
CA ARG A 178 -15.59 24.64 17.43
C ARG A 178 -14.55 25.10 16.42
N SER A 179 -13.38 25.49 16.89
CA SER A 179 -12.27 25.85 16.01
C SER A 179 -10.93 25.45 16.59
N LEU A 180 -9.99 25.10 15.72
CA LEU A 180 -8.61 24.84 16.10
C LEU A 180 -7.78 26.10 15.83
N VAL A 181 -7.17 26.64 16.88
CA VAL A 181 -6.24 27.76 16.79
C VAL A 181 -4.82 27.22 16.75
N VAL A 182 -4.10 27.54 15.67
CA VAL A 182 -2.72 27.13 15.42
C VAL A 182 -1.83 28.37 15.49
N ASN A 183 -0.72 28.26 16.22
CA ASN A 183 0.28 29.32 16.42
C ASN A 183 -0.31 30.64 16.97
N GLY A 184 -1.45 30.58 17.66
CA GLY A 184 -2.12 31.73 18.27
C GLY A 184 -2.79 32.71 17.30
N SER A 185 -2.65 32.54 15.97
CA SER A 185 -3.17 33.49 14.98
C SER A 185 -4.02 32.86 13.87
N ILE A 186 -3.88 31.56 13.61
CA ILE A 186 -4.60 30.88 12.52
C ILE A 186 -5.75 30.08 13.11
N THR A 187 -6.98 30.38 12.71
CA THR A 187 -8.17 29.68 13.19
C THR A 187 -8.76 28.81 12.08
N TYR A 188 -8.82 27.50 12.32
CA TYR A 188 -9.47 26.53 11.44
C TYR A 188 -10.83 26.12 12.01
N PRO A 189 -11.95 26.48 11.36
CA PRO A 189 -13.27 26.06 11.82
C PRO A 189 -13.42 24.54 11.66
N VAL A 190 -13.93 23.89 12.70
CA VAL A 190 -14.23 22.45 12.71
C VAL A 190 -15.63 22.22 12.13
N SER A 191 -15.90 21.03 11.60
CA SER A 191 -17.20 20.65 11.04
C SER A 191 -17.62 21.40 9.76
N THR A 192 -16.64 21.86 8.98
CA THR A 192 -16.83 22.42 7.62
C THR A 192 -16.63 21.37 6.54
N ASP A 193 -16.94 21.68 5.29
CA ASP A 193 -16.71 20.83 4.11
C ASP A 193 -15.22 20.60 3.78
N LYS A 194 -14.31 21.19 4.57
CA LYS A 194 -12.85 21.03 4.43
C LYS A 194 -12.26 20.27 5.60
N GLY A 195 -11.32 19.39 5.27
CA GLY A 195 -10.46 18.72 6.25
C GLY A 195 -9.50 19.69 6.93
N ILE A 196 -8.88 19.28 8.04
CA ILE A 196 -7.83 20.08 8.71
C ILE A 196 -6.54 19.24 8.74
N VAL A 197 -5.47 19.77 8.16
CA VAL A 197 -4.15 19.12 8.10
C VAL A 197 -3.09 20.07 8.65
N ILE A 198 -2.47 19.69 9.77
CA ILE A 198 -1.58 20.56 10.55
C ILE A 198 -0.15 20.01 10.49
N ASP A 199 0.78 20.84 10.05
CA ASP A 199 2.22 20.51 10.03
C ASP A 199 2.83 20.68 11.42
N LYS A 200 3.27 19.57 12.02
CA LYS A 200 3.96 19.54 13.31
C LYS A 200 5.21 20.43 13.31
N ASN A 201 5.97 20.48 12.22
CA ASN A 201 7.23 21.24 12.17
C ASN A 201 7.02 22.75 12.22
N GLN A 202 5.81 23.22 11.90
CA GLN A 202 5.43 24.63 11.90
C GLN A 202 4.53 24.99 13.07
N THR A 203 4.18 24.03 13.94
CA THR A 203 3.19 24.23 15.02
C THR A 203 3.88 24.42 16.37
N THR A 204 3.76 25.62 16.95
CA THR A 204 4.23 25.94 18.31
C THR A 204 3.11 26.00 19.33
N ASN A 205 1.87 26.14 18.88
CA ASN A 205 0.68 26.13 19.73
C ASN A 205 -0.49 25.50 18.97
N LEU A 206 -1.24 24.63 19.63
CA LEU A 206 -2.49 24.05 19.12
C LEU A 206 -3.54 24.09 20.23
N ARG A 207 -4.58 24.91 20.05
CA ARG A 207 -5.65 25.10 21.01
C ARG A 207 -7.01 24.80 20.37
N LEU A 208 -7.88 24.13 21.11
CA LEU A 208 -9.29 23.98 20.74
C LEU A 208 -10.09 25.09 21.40
N ASP A 209 -10.72 25.93 20.58
CA ASP A 209 -11.64 26.99 21.02
C ASP A 209 -13.08 26.53 20.83
N LEU A 210 -13.87 26.70 21.89
CA LEU A 210 -15.26 26.31 22.01
C LEU A 210 -16.11 27.54 22.30
N GLU A 211 -17.21 27.67 21.56
CA GLU A 211 -18.20 28.71 21.78
C GLU A 211 -19.59 28.09 21.92
N ILE A 212 -20.23 28.34 23.07
CA ILE A 212 -21.54 27.80 23.45
C ILE A 212 -22.55 28.94 23.52
N ASN A 213 -23.69 28.77 22.84
CA ASN A 213 -24.75 29.78 22.77
C ASN A 213 -25.60 29.90 24.05
N TYR A 214 -25.73 28.82 24.85
CA TYR A 214 -26.49 28.79 26.11
C TYR A 214 -25.68 28.12 27.24
N PRO A 215 -24.61 28.79 27.73
CA PRO A 215 -23.74 28.24 28.77
C PRO A 215 -24.49 27.94 30.08
N GLU A 216 -25.54 28.71 30.39
CA GLU A 216 -26.37 28.57 31.58
C GLU A 216 -27.19 27.27 31.61
N GLU A 217 -27.43 26.64 30.45
CA GLU A 217 -28.11 25.35 30.32
C GLU A 217 -27.14 24.15 30.25
N THR A 218 -25.84 24.44 30.28
CA THR A 218 -24.78 23.44 30.12
C THR A 218 -24.22 23.03 31.49
N LYS A 219 -24.39 21.75 31.84
CA LYS A 219 -23.90 21.19 33.09
C LYS A 219 -22.43 20.84 33.01
N GLU A 220 -22.02 20.18 31.94
CA GLU A 220 -20.65 19.67 31.78
C GLU A 220 -20.22 19.63 30.32
N VAL A 221 -18.94 19.92 30.06
CA VAL A 221 -18.29 19.69 28.78
C VAL A 221 -17.01 18.89 28.99
N ILE A 222 -16.90 17.75 28.30
CA ILE A 222 -15.70 16.89 28.29
C ILE A 222 -15.17 16.78 26.87
N LEU A 223 -13.87 16.96 26.69
CA LEU A 223 -13.16 16.64 25.46
C LEU A 223 -12.52 15.27 25.57
N CYS A 224 -12.74 14.42 24.57
CA CYS A 224 -12.47 12.99 24.60
C CYS A 224 -11.69 12.57 23.36
N LYS A 225 -10.80 11.59 23.52
CA LYS A 225 -10.07 10.99 22.40
C LYS A 225 -10.60 9.59 22.10
N LEU A 226 -11.11 9.39 20.89
CA LEU A 226 -11.73 8.13 20.48
C LEU A 226 -10.70 7.00 20.40
N GLY A 227 -11.01 5.83 20.97
CA GLY A 227 -10.15 4.65 20.93
C GLY A 227 -9.04 4.63 21.99
N GLN A 228 -8.89 5.70 22.78
CA GLN A 228 -8.03 5.68 23.98
C GLN A 228 -8.86 5.19 25.17
N THR A 229 -8.62 3.95 25.61
CA THR A 229 -9.43 3.30 26.66
C THR A 229 -8.82 3.39 28.06
N GLN A 230 -7.55 3.80 28.18
CA GLN A 230 -6.83 3.91 29.44
C GLN A 230 -5.96 5.18 29.45
N SER A 231 -5.77 5.75 30.64
CA SER A 231 -4.77 6.77 30.94
C SER A 231 -4.29 6.58 32.37
N ALA A 232 -2.99 6.78 32.60
CA ALA A 232 -2.40 6.76 33.94
C ALA A 232 -2.48 8.13 34.64
N ASP A 233 -2.93 9.17 33.94
CA ASP A 233 -3.02 10.52 34.48
C ASP A 233 -4.25 10.66 35.42
N PRO A 234 -4.09 11.15 36.66
CA PRO A 234 -5.20 11.34 37.59
C PRO A 234 -6.25 12.38 37.12
N LEU A 235 -5.91 13.25 36.17
CA LEU A 235 -6.84 14.22 35.57
C LEU A 235 -7.73 13.61 34.48
N SER A 236 -7.50 12.35 34.15
CA SER A 236 -8.28 11.64 33.13
C SER A 236 -9.71 11.36 33.58
N VAL A 237 -10.65 11.53 32.65
CA VAL A 237 -12.08 11.25 32.86
C VAL A 237 -12.56 10.25 31.83
N ILE A 238 -13.37 9.29 32.27
CA ILE A 238 -14.04 8.34 31.38
C ILE A 238 -15.18 9.07 30.66
N CYS A 239 -15.05 9.21 29.34
CA CYS A 239 -15.99 9.94 28.51
C CYS A 239 -17.26 9.16 28.17
N SER A 240 -17.22 7.86 28.29
CA SER A 240 -18.32 6.93 28.01
C SER A 240 -17.92 5.55 28.46
N SER A 241 -18.84 4.59 28.48
CA SER A 241 -18.66 3.19 28.89
C SER A 241 -17.49 2.46 28.19
N ILE A 242 -16.27 2.83 28.57
CA ILE A 242 -14.96 2.24 28.25
C ILE A 242 -14.43 2.55 26.83
N VAL A 243 -14.99 3.52 26.11
CA VAL A 243 -14.65 3.77 24.68
C VAL A 243 -13.62 4.89 24.49
N ALA A 244 -13.54 5.81 25.44
CA ALA A 244 -12.69 6.99 25.34
C ALA A 244 -12.32 7.54 26.72
N VAL A 245 -11.11 8.06 26.79
CA VAL A 245 -10.60 8.86 27.90
C VAL A 245 -10.49 10.31 27.43
N GLY A 246 -10.74 11.23 28.36
CA GLY A 246 -10.75 12.66 28.07
C GLY A 246 -10.46 13.52 29.29
N VAL A 247 -10.74 14.80 29.12
CA VAL A 247 -10.51 15.86 30.10
C VAL A 247 -11.76 16.71 30.22
N ARG A 248 -12.08 17.08 31.46
CA ARG A 248 -13.21 17.96 31.75
C ARG A 248 -12.81 19.41 31.47
N ILE A 249 -13.49 20.07 30.53
CA ILE A 249 -13.24 21.48 30.17
C ILE A 249 -14.01 22.40 31.13
N CYS A 250 -15.26 22.08 31.43
CA CYS A 250 -16.05 22.81 32.43
C CYS A 250 -16.93 21.86 33.25
N ASN A 251 -17.23 22.27 34.49
CA ASN A 251 -18.06 21.52 35.42
C ASN A 251 -18.92 22.46 36.25
N GLN A 252 -20.18 22.65 35.89
CA GLN A 252 -21.08 23.64 36.50
C GLN A 252 -20.51 25.08 36.34
N ASN A 253 -21.27 26.00 35.75
CA ASN A 253 -20.80 27.34 35.34
C ASN A 253 -19.84 27.34 34.14
N CYS A 254 -20.23 26.66 33.05
CA CYS A 254 -19.52 26.79 31.78
C CYS A 254 -19.59 28.25 31.27
N LEU A 255 -18.54 28.70 30.57
CA LEU A 255 -18.50 30.03 29.96
C LEU A 255 -18.93 29.96 28.50
N THR A 256 -19.38 31.10 27.94
CA THR A 256 -19.67 31.22 26.50
C THR A 256 -18.46 30.83 25.65
N HIS A 257 -17.27 31.29 26.02
CA HIS A 257 -16.01 30.95 25.35
C HIS A 257 -15.12 30.14 26.29
N MET A 258 -14.63 29.01 25.81
CA MET A 258 -13.69 28.14 26.51
C MET A 258 -12.58 27.72 25.55
N SER A 259 -11.39 27.47 26.09
CA SER A 259 -10.27 27.02 25.27
C SER A 259 -9.47 25.94 25.97
N TYR A 260 -8.98 24.96 25.22
CA TYR A 260 -8.16 23.87 25.74
C TYR A 260 -6.87 23.73 24.94
N ASP A 261 -5.71 23.72 25.60
CA ASP A 261 -4.42 23.48 24.95
C ASP A 261 -4.27 21.97 24.65
N LEU A 262 -4.39 21.62 23.37
CA LEU A 262 -4.22 20.25 22.91
C LEU A 262 -2.74 19.86 22.89
N LEU A 263 -1.86 20.77 22.47
CA LEU A 263 -0.44 20.46 22.22
C LEU A 263 0.28 20.02 23.51
N HIS A 264 0.00 20.70 24.61
CA HIS A 264 0.62 20.44 25.91
C HIS A 264 -0.25 19.61 26.86
N SER A 265 -1.29 18.95 26.34
CA SER A 265 -2.13 18.07 27.13
C SER A 265 -1.35 16.85 27.64
N THR A 266 -1.38 16.58 28.94
CA THR A 266 -0.79 15.35 29.52
C THR A 266 -1.70 14.13 29.39
N VAL A 267 -3.00 14.34 29.20
CA VAL A 267 -4.01 13.27 29.17
C VAL A 267 -4.30 12.82 27.74
N ILE A 268 -4.50 13.78 26.83
CA ILE A 268 -4.97 13.55 25.46
C ILE A 268 -4.17 14.36 24.41
N PRO A 269 -2.82 14.33 24.40
CA PRO A 269 -2.03 15.04 23.42
C PRO A 269 -2.32 14.57 21.99
N PRO A 270 -2.13 15.40 20.94
CA PRO A 270 -2.27 14.96 19.56
C PRO A 270 -1.18 13.95 19.22
N ASN A 271 -1.57 12.84 18.58
CA ASN A 271 -0.64 11.85 18.06
C ASN A 271 -0.23 12.21 16.63
N ILE A 272 0.93 11.72 16.18
CA ILE A 272 1.26 11.74 14.76
C ILE A 272 0.27 10.82 14.02
N GLY A 273 -0.45 11.37 13.04
CA GLY A 273 -1.49 10.67 12.30
C GLY A 273 -2.84 11.39 12.34
N THR A 274 -3.91 10.60 12.19
CA THR A 274 -5.28 11.06 12.40
C THR A 274 -5.59 11.18 13.88
N ASN A 275 -6.10 12.35 14.27
CA ASN A 275 -6.58 12.59 15.61
C ASN A 275 -8.10 12.68 15.60
N LEU A 276 -8.73 11.72 16.29
CA LEU A 276 -10.18 11.60 16.40
C LEU A 276 -10.62 12.04 17.80
N TYR A 277 -10.95 13.33 17.96
CA TYR A 277 -11.51 13.84 19.21
C TYR A 277 -13.02 14.02 19.09
N PHE A 278 -13.68 14.02 20.23
CA PHE A 278 -15.07 14.42 20.32
C PHE A 278 -15.36 15.10 21.64
N ILE A 279 -16.39 15.94 21.64
CA ILE A 279 -16.85 16.67 22.80
C ILE A 279 -18.16 16.04 23.25
N ARG A 280 -18.21 15.63 24.51
CA ARG A 280 -19.45 15.25 25.19
C ARG A 280 -19.95 16.44 25.99
N LEU A 281 -21.10 16.95 25.62
CA LEU A 281 -21.80 18.02 26.34
C LEU A 281 -22.97 17.41 27.10
N GLU A 282 -23.07 17.65 28.39
CA GLU A 282 -24.23 17.31 29.22
C GLU A 282 -25.01 18.59 29.56
N SER A 283 -26.30 18.60 29.27
CA SER A 283 -27.20 19.69 29.66
C SER A 283 -27.68 19.53 31.11
N ILE A 284 -28.24 20.59 31.70
CA ILE A 284 -28.85 20.52 33.04
C ILE A 284 -30.04 19.56 33.09
N SER A 285 -30.76 19.39 31.97
CA SER A 285 -31.84 18.40 31.84
C SER A 285 -31.34 16.96 31.75
N GLY A 286 -30.02 16.75 31.75
CA GLY A 286 -29.38 15.44 31.72
C GLY A 286 -29.30 14.80 30.34
N SER A 287 -29.47 15.60 29.28
CA SER A 287 -29.25 15.16 27.89
C SER A 287 -27.78 15.29 27.48
N PHE A 288 -27.29 14.33 26.70
CA PHE A 288 -25.94 14.32 26.15
C PHE A 288 -25.94 14.69 24.66
N ASN A 289 -25.00 15.53 24.24
CA ASN A 289 -24.70 15.81 22.83
C ASN A 289 -23.24 15.50 22.53
N TYR A 290 -22.98 14.98 21.32
CA TYR A 290 -21.64 14.58 20.89
C TYR A 290 -21.25 15.33 19.62
N PHE A 291 -20.09 15.96 19.64
CA PHE A 291 -19.59 16.76 18.53
C PHE A 291 -18.18 16.34 18.16
N SER A 292 -17.89 16.13 16.88
CA SER A 292 -16.57 15.68 16.44
C SER A 292 -15.57 16.84 16.34
N VAL A 293 -14.29 16.53 16.61
CA VAL A 293 -13.14 17.41 16.40
C VAL A 293 -12.02 16.56 15.81
N ASN A 294 -11.89 16.60 14.48
CA ASN A 294 -10.98 15.71 13.76
C ASN A 294 -9.96 16.50 12.94
N PHE A 295 -8.70 16.10 13.01
CA PHE A 295 -7.63 16.70 12.22
C PHE A 295 -6.47 15.72 12.02
N LEU A 296 -5.71 15.93 10.96
CA LEU A 296 -4.42 15.28 10.74
C LEU A 296 -3.31 16.14 11.36
N TYR A 297 -2.39 15.52 12.08
CA TYR A 297 -1.25 16.19 12.70
C TYR A 297 0.00 15.35 12.53
N GLY A 298 1.08 15.94 12.02
CA GLY A 298 2.33 15.22 11.83
C GLY A 298 3.32 16.00 10.99
N GLU A 299 4.49 15.40 10.76
CA GLU A 299 5.48 15.96 9.83
C GLU A 299 4.97 15.69 8.41
N LEU A 300 4.86 16.74 7.60
CA LEU A 300 4.27 16.61 6.26
C LEU A 300 5.35 16.55 5.19
N THR A 301 5.09 15.81 4.11
CA THR A 301 6.01 15.83 2.96
C THR A 301 5.97 17.18 2.24
N SER A 302 7.13 17.64 1.78
CA SER A 302 7.25 18.84 0.95
C SER A 302 6.84 18.60 -0.51
N ASN A 303 6.85 17.34 -0.97
CA ASN A 303 6.41 16.95 -2.31
C ASN A 303 5.68 15.61 -2.25
N THR A 304 4.40 15.63 -2.60
CA THR A 304 3.53 14.45 -2.53
C THR A 304 3.79 13.45 -3.66
N ASN A 305 4.42 13.87 -4.75
CA ASN A 305 4.65 13.06 -5.95
C ASN A 305 6.06 12.46 -6.04
N SER A 306 7.00 12.89 -5.18
CA SER A 306 8.38 12.39 -5.23
C SER A 306 8.52 11.00 -4.63
N LYS A 307 9.59 10.29 -5.03
CA LYS A 307 10.09 9.11 -4.33
C LYS A 307 10.39 9.48 -2.88
N LEU A 308 9.86 8.69 -1.96
CA LEU A 308 10.13 8.85 -0.54
C LEU A 308 11.45 8.18 -0.22
N SER A 309 12.29 8.88 0.54
CA SER A 309 13.63 8.41 0.86
C SER A 309 13.62 7.35 1.96
N ASN A 310 14.37 6.26 1.79
CA ASN A 310 14.57 5.21 2.80
C ASN A 310 13.26 4.59 3.35
N VAL A 311 12.19 4.52 2.55
CA VAL A 311 10.88 4.00 3.02
C VAL A 311 10.70 2.50 2.85
N ALA A 312 11.66 1.84 2.21
CA ALA A 312 11.75 0.39 2.18
C ALA A 312 13.20 -0.07 2.31
N ASN A 313 13.37 -1.26 2.84
CA ASN A 313 14.67 -1.93 2.94
C ASN A 313 14.53 -3.33 2.32
N LEU A 314 15.44 -3.66 1.43
CA LEU A 314 15.47 -4.89 0.65
C LEU A 314 16.63 -5.75 1.15
N LEU A 315 16.36 -7.02 1.45
CA LEU A 315 17.37 -8.06 1.60
C LEU A 315 17.14 -9.14 0.54
N VAL A 316 18.15 -9.39 -0.29
CA VAL A 316 18.18 -10.54 -1.21
C VAL A 316 19.09 -11.59 -0.60
N GLY A 317 18.51 -12.69 -0.13
CA GLY A 317 19.23 -13.80 0.46
C GLY A 317 20.05 -14.58 -0.57
N GLN A 318 21.13 -15.21 -0.11
CA GLN A 318 21.98 -16.05 -0.97
C GLN A 318 21.16 -17.20 -1.60
N ASN A 319 20.48 -17.98 -0.77
CA ASN A 319 19.65 -19.10 -1.23
C ASN A 319 18.34 -18.60 -1.84
N GLN A 320 17.97 -19.11 -3.01
CA GLN A 320 16.78 -18.70 -3.78
C GLN A 320 16.66 -17.20 -4.13
N GLY A 321 17.65 -16.36 -3.84
CA GLY A 321 17.71 -14.95 -4.28
C GLY A 321 18.88 -14.73 -5.22
N ILE A 322 20.09 -14.60 -4.66
CA ILE A 322 21.34 -14.44 -5.43
C ILE A 322 21.58 -15.62 -6.37
N ASN A 323 21.32 -16.85 -5.93
CA ASN A 323 21.43 -18.04 -6.79
C ASN A 323 20.48 -17.98 -8.00
N ALA A 324 19.27 -17.43 -7.83
CA ALA A 324 18.31 -17.28 -8.93
C ALA A 324 18.80 -16.23 -9.95
N ILE A 325 19.35 -15.11 -9.47
CA ILE A 325 20.02 -14.13 -10.32
C ILE A 325 21.20 -14.76 -11.07
N SER A 326 21.99 -15.60 -10.40
CA SER A 326 23.12 -16.31 -11.02
C SER A 326 22.67 -17.18 -12.20
N GLU A 327 21.61 -17.97 -11.99
CA GLU A 327 21.02 -18.80 -13.03
C GLU A 327 20.38 -17.97 -14.16
N LEU A 328 19.81 -16.79 -13.87
CA LEU A 328 19.34 -15.87 -14.91
C LEU A 328 20.48 -15.44 -15.85
N ILE A 329 21.65 -15.10 -15.30
CA ILE A 329 22.82 -14.73 -16.09
C ILE A 329 23.34 -15.93 -16.89
N THR A 330 23.30 -17.12 -16.30
CA THR A 330 23.57 -18.36 -17.03
C THR A 330 22.61 -18.53 -18.20
N ASN A 331 21.31 -18.25 -18.03
CA ASN A 331 20.32 -18.31 -19.12
C ASN A 331 20.56 -17.25 -20.20
N TYR A 332 21.00 -16.05 -19.84
CA TYR A 332 21.46 -15.04 -20.81
C TYR A 332 22.68 -15.55 -21.61
N ALA A 333 23.65 -16.17 -20.92
CA ALA A 333 24.85 -16.72 -21.54
C ALA A 333 24.56 -17.92 -22.46
N LYS A 334 23.43 -18.62 -22.27
CA LYS A 334 22.93 -19.65 -23.21
C LYS A 334 22.33 -19.07 -24.50
N GLY A 335 22.18 -17.74 -24.59
CA GLY A 335 21.50 -17.11 -25.72
C GLY A 335 19.98 -17.24 -25.67
N ASN A 336 19.39 -17.59 -24.51
CA ASN A 336 17.94 -17.74 -24.39
C ASN A 336 17.23 -16.40 -24.63
N PHE A 337 17.83 -15.28 -24.22
CA PHE A 337 17.27 -13.95 -24.37
C PHE A 337 18.36 -12.89 -24.64
N THR A 338 17.95 -11.70 -25.07
CA THR A 338 18.82 -10.54 -25.32
C THR A 338 18.60 -9.45 -24.27
N LEU A 339 19.62 -8.63 -24.00
CA LEU A 339 19.58 -7.53 -23.05
C LEU A 339 19.67 -6.19 -23.75
N TYR A 340 19.00 -5.18 -23.20
CA TYR A 340 19.20 -3.82 -23.65
C TYR A 340 20.56 -3.28 -23.18
N ASP A 341 21.44 -2.98 -24.13
CA ASP A 341 22.69 -2.27 -23.87
C ASP A 341 22.40 -0.77 -23.80
N SER A 342 22.53 -0.19 -22.60
CA SER A 342 22.27 1.22 -22.35
C SER A 342 23.19 2.17 -23.14
N ILE A 343 24.37 1.68 -23.55
CA ILE A 343 25.36 2.46 -24.29
C ILE A 343 25.01 2.50 -25.77
N SER A 344 24.70 1.35 -26.38
CA SER A 344 24.37 1.29 -27.82
C SER A 344 22.89 1.45 -28.13
N GLN A 345 22.02 1.47 -27.11
CA GLN A 345 20.57 1.54 -27.23
C GLN A 345 19.94 0.41 -28.06
N THR A 346 20.56 -0.77 -28.08
CA THR A 346 20.10 -1.94 -28.86
C THR A 346 20.07 -3.20 -28.00
N ASP A 347 19.24 -4.16 -28.38
CA ASP A 347 19.24 -5.47 -27.73
C ASP A 347 20.41 -6.32 -28.22
N LYS A 348 21.14 -6.92 -27.28
CA LYS A 348 22.36 -7.68 -27.55
C LYS A 348 22.35 -9.04 -26.86
N SER A 349 22.75 -10.07 -27.60
CA SER A 349 23.18 -11.34 -27.00
C SER A 349 24.52 -11.17 -26.29
N LEU A 350 24.92 -12.15 -25.46
CA LEU A 350 26.22 -12.11 -24.78
C LEU A 350 27.37 -11.89 -25.76
N ASN A 351 27.36 -12.62 -26.88
CA ASN A 351 28.37 -12.50 -27.95
C ASN A 351 28.41 -11.12 -28.60
N GLN A 352 27.28 -10.45 -28.77
CA GLN A 352 27.24 -9.07 -29.27
C GLN A 352 27.67 -8.05 -28.21
N PHE A 353 27.45 -8.36 -26.93
CA PHE A 353 27.76 -7.48 -25.81
C PHE A 353 29.27 -7.41 -25.51
N ILE A 354 29.96 -8.57 -25.55
CA ILE A 354 31.41 -8.67 -25.30
C ILE A 354 32.26 -8.15 -26.48
N GLN A 355 31.68 -7.95 -27.66
CA GLN A 355 32.39 -7.46 -28.86
C GLN A 355 32.57 -5.93 -28.93
N LYS A 356 32.86 -5.26 -27.81
CA LYS A 356 33.11 -3.81 -27.81
C LYS A 356 34.46 -3.48 -28.46
N LYS A 357 34.42 -3.16 -29.75
CA LYS A 357 35.58 -2.78 -30.55
C LYS A 357 35.93 -1.30 -30.40
N SER A 358 37.22 -1.00 -30.44
CA SER A 358 37.81 0.33 -30.61
C SER A 358 38.75 0.29 -31.79
N ASN A 359 38.83 1.41 -32.51
CA ASN A 359 39.82 1.68 -33.54
C ASN A 359 40.81 2.78 -33.14
N VAL A 360 40.66 3.31 -31.93
CA VAL A 360 41.54 4.38 -31.42
C VAL A 360 42.90 3.79 -31.09
N PHE A 361 43.96 4.45 -31.57
CA PHE A 361 45.33 4.07 -31.25
C PHE A 361 45.55 4.15 -29.73
N PRO A 362 46.03 3.07 -29.07
CA PRO A 362 46.13 3.03 -27.61
C PRO A 362 47.18 4.00 -27.02
N GLY A 363 48.19 4.39 -27.80
CA GLY A 363 49.30 5.23 -27.32
C GLY A 363 50.32 4.49 -26.45
N GLY A 364 51.28 5.22 -25.87
CA GLY A 364 52.29 4.65 -24.97
C GLY A 364 53.36 3.82 -25.70
N ASN A 365 53.62 2.60 -25.21
CA ASN A 365 54.62 1.67 -25.77
C ASN A 365 54.12 0.87 -26.97
N CYS A 366 52.88 1.10 -27.43
CA CYS A 366 52.34 0.44 -28.62
C CYS A 366 53.01 0.95 -29.89
N LEU A 367 53.23 0.04 -30.84
CA LEU A 367 53.70 0.34 -32.17
C LEU A 367 52.63 1.12 -32.94
N PRO A 368 52.99 2.24 -33.60
CA PRO A 368 52.04 3.03 -34.37
C PRO A 368 51.39 2.18 -35.47
N TRP A 369 50.14 2.50 -35.80
CA TRP A 369 49.46 1.88 -36.94
C TRP A 369 50.31 1.99 -38.21
N PRO A 370 50.31 0.98 -39.09
CA PRO A 370 51.08 1.00 -40.33
C PRO A 370 50.61 2.15 -41.24
N ILE A 371 51.58 2.82 -41.87
CA ILE A 371 51.36 3.99 -42.74
C ILE A 371 51.04 3.62 -44.20
N THR A 372 51.20 2.35 -44.60
CA THR A 372 50.98 1.86 -45.96
C THR A 372 49.75 0.93 -46.02
N LYS A 373 49.00 0.98 -47.15
CA LYS A 373 47.84 0.11 -47.38
C LYS A 373 48.25 -1.36 -47.25
N LEU A 374 47.72 -2.04 -46.24
CA LEU A 374 47.59 -3.49 -46.25
C LEU A 374 46.63 -3.84 -47.39
N ALA A 375 47.12 -4.56 -48.42
CA ALA A 375 46.37 -4.82 -49.65
C ALA A 375 45.01 -5.51 -49.42
N ASN A 376 44.80 -6.11 -48.23
CA ASN A 376 43.60 -6.84 -47.83
C ASN A 376 42.99 -6.38 -46.48
N ALA A 377 43.43 -5.25 -45.89
CA ALA A 377 42.79 -4.77 -44.66
C ALA A 377 41.45 -4.08 -44.99
N PRO A 378 40.36 -4.37 -44.25
CA PRO A 378 39.14 -3.56 -44.35
C PRO A 378 39.52 -2.11 -44.02
N THR A 379 39.28 -1.19 -44.95
CA THR A 379 39.47 0.24 -44.71
C THR A 379 38.75 0.64 -43.44
N PRO A 380 39.35 1.44 -42.54
CA PRO A 380 40.54 2.32 -42.66
C PRO A 380 41.80 1.82 -41.90
N TYR A 381 42.92 2.57 -41.95
CA TYR A 381 44.27 2.34 -41.37
C TYR A 381 44.32 2.16 -39.83
N HIS A 382 43.50 1.27 -39.29
CA HIS A 382 43.38 0.97 -37.88
C HIS A 382 43.01 -0.49 -37.68
N ILE A 383 43.35 -1.03 -36.52
CA ILE A 383 42.88 -2.35 -36.11
C ILE A 383 41.65 -2.15 -35.23
N ASP A 384 40.57 -2.83 -35.57
CA ASP A 384 39.43 -2.99 -34.67
C ASP A 384 39.77 -4.05 -33.63
N TYR A 385 39.96 -3.62 -32.38
CA TYR A 385 40.31 -4.52 -31.28
C TYR A 385 39.38 -4.34 -30.08
N LEU A 386 39.28 -5.39 -29.26
CA LEU A 386 38.55 -5.41 -28.00
C LEU A 386 39.35 -4.65 -26.94
N SER A 387 39.13 -3.34 -26.89
CA SER A 387 39.84 -2.41 -26.00
C SER A 387 39.76 -2.70 -24.50
N THR A 388 38.82 -3.55 -24.08
CA THR A 388 38.67 -3.97 -22.68
C THR A 388 39.50 -5.20 -22.34
N ILE A 389 39.99 -5.94 -23.34
CA ILE A 389 40.72 -7.21 -23.17
C ILE A 389 42.18 -7.08 -23.60
N GLY A 390 42.45 -6.28 -24.62
CA GLY A 390 43.77 -5.90 -25.10
C GLY A 390 43.80 -4.42 -25.52
N PRO A 391 44.93 -3.89 -26.00
CA PRO A 391 46.06 -4.64 -26.56
C PRO A 391 47.18 -4.92 -25.56
N PHE A 392 48.05 -5.84 -25.94
CA PHE A 392 49.31 -6.11 -25.24
C PHE A 392 50.44 -5.57 -26.10
N CYS A 393 51.07 -4.49 -25.64
CA CYS A 393 51.98 -3.70 -26.46
C CYS A 393 53.44 -3.79 -26.02
N GLY A 394 54.35 -3.55 -26.97
CA GLY A 394 55.79 -3.43 -26.73
C GLY A 394 56.43 -4.75 -26.32
N ILE A 395 55.94 -5.86 -26.84
CA ILE A 395 56.43 -7.20 -26.54
C ILE A 395 57.72 -7.41 -27.35
N GLU A 396 58.85 -7.60 -26.68
CA GLU A 396 60.11 -7.90 -27.34
C GLU A 396 60.20 -9.41 -27.63
N VAL A 397 60.47 -9.76 -28.89
CA VAL A 397 60.61 -11.14 -29.34
C VAL A 397 61.90 -11.27 -30.14
N GLU A 398 62.71 -12.25 -29.76
CA GLU A 398 63.97 -12.60 -30.41
C GLU A 398 63.90 -14.07 -30.81
N GLY A 399 64.50 -14.40 -31.95
CA GLY A 399 64.47 -15.76 -32.48
C GLY A 399 65.38 -15.93 -33.69
N SER A 400 65.39 -17.16 -34.22
CA SER A 400 66.16 -17.52 -35.41
C SER A 400 65.24 -18.21 -36.39
N ILE A 401 65.12 -17.68 -37.61
CA ILE A 401 64.26 -18.24 -38.67
C ILE A 401 65.09 -19.03 -39.68
N PHE A 402 64.54 -20.15 -40.17
CA PHE A 402 65.17 -20.94 -41.23
C PHE A 402 64.44 -20.67 -42.55
N GLU A 403 65.12 -20.04 -43.51
CA GLU A 403 64.49 -19.66 -44.79
C GLU A 403 64.90 -20.60 -45.95
N SER A 404 66.15 -21.07 -46.00
CA SER A 404 66.62 -21.99 -47.04
C SER A 404 67.96 -22.66 -46.70
N ALA A 405 68.38 -23.61 -47.54
CA ALA A 405 69.71 -24.24 -47.46
C ALA A 405 70.89 -23.25 -47.61
N THR A 406 70.64 -22.04 -48.15
CA THR A 406 71.65 -20.99 -48.38
C THR A 406 71.84 -20.08 -47.18
N TYR A 407 70.81 -19.93 -46.34
CA TYR A 407 70.82 -19.11 -45.13
C TYR A 407 70.23 -19.93 -43.95
N PRO A 408 70.99 -20.90 -43.43
CA PRO A 408 70.56 -21.68 -42.28
C PRO A 408 70.67 -20.82 -41.01
N ASN A 409 69.53 -20.42 -40.46
CA ASN A 409 69.34 -19.59 -39.26
C ASN A 409 69.70 -18.12 -39.46
N VAL A 410 68.67 -17.29 -39.55
CA VAL A 410 68.76 -15.83 -39.56
C VAL A 410 68.21 -15.33 -38.23
N ASP A 411 69.07 -14.74 -37.40
CA ASP A 411 68.68 -14.15 -36.13
C ASP A 411 67.92 -12.84 -36.35
N TYR A 412 66.89 -12.61 -35.54
CA TYR A 412 66.12 -11.39 -35.57
C TYR A 412 65.72 -10.94 -34.16
N LYS A 413 65.50 -9.62 -34.04
CA LYS A 413 64.88 -8.96 -32.90
C LYS A 413 63.71 -8.12 -33.39
N ALA A 414 62.56 -8.29 -32.78
CA ALA A 414 61.34 -7.57 -33.15
C ALA A 414 60.58 -7.09 -31.92
N LYS A 415 59.82 -6.01 -32.10
CA LYS A 415 58.74 -5.62 -31.20
C LYS A 415 57.41 -6.05 -31.79
N ALA A 416 56.54 -6.59 -30.96
CA ALA A 416 55.20 -7.01 -31.33
C ALA A 416 54.16 -6.38 -30.40
N ASP A 417 53.02 -6.02 -30.97
CA ASP A 417 51.79 -5.74 -30.24
C ASP A 417 50.73 -6.79 -30.63
N ILE A 418 50.02 -7.30 -29.64
CA ILE A 418 48.95 -8.29 -29.83
C ILE A 418 47.61 -7.64 -29.50
N TYR A 419 46.76 -7.53 -30.50
CA TYR A 419 45.42 -6.95 -30.44
C TYR A 419 44.38 -8.07 -30.51
N ILE A 420 43.51 -8.22 -29.50
CA ILE A 420 42.41 -9.18 -29.58
C ILE A 420 41.31 -8.56 -30.46
N THR A 421 40.99 -9.16 -31.60
CA THR A 421 40.05 -8.61 -32.59
C THR A 421 38.65 -9.18 -32.46
N SER A 422 38.50 -10.37 -31.89
CA SER A 422 37.20 -10.98 -31.61
C SER A 422 37.26 -11.97 -30.46
N LEU A 423 36.14 -12.11 -29.76
CA LEU A 423 35.90 -13.12 -28.74
C LEU A 423 34.44 -13.57 -28.88
N VAL A 424 34.23 -14.89 -28.93
CA VAL A 424 32.94 -15.54 -29.12
C VAL A 424 32.84 -16.73 -28.17
N VAL A 425 31.76 -16.77 -27.41
CA VAL A 425 31.30 -17.95 -26.67
C VAL A 425 30.68 -18.92 -27.67
N ASP A 426 31.20 -20.16 -27.70
CA ASP A 426 30.68 -21.20 -28.59
C ASP A 426 29.32 -21.71 -28.07
N GLU A 427 28.22 -21.29 -28.69
CA GLU A 427 26.86 -21.65 -28.26
C GLU A 427 26.39 -23.02 -28.79
N THR A 428 27.24 -23.77 -29.53
CA THR A 428 26.85 -25.07 -30.08
C THR A 428 26.54 -26.09 -28.97
N SER A 429 25.36 -26.70 -29.06
CA SER A 429 24.81 -27.59 -28.02
C SER A 429 25.70 -28.81 -27.79
N PHE A 430 26.26 -28.93 -26.58
CA PHE A 430 26.95 -30.14 -26.13
C PHE A 430 25.97 -31.32 -26.00
N PRO A 431 26.42 -32.59 -26.16
CA PRO A 431 25.55 -33.77 -26.21
C PRO A 431 24.84 -34.16 -24.89
N SER A 432 24.72 -33.29 -23.89
CA SER A 432 24.06 -33.59 -22.61
C SER A 432 23.21 -32.46 -22.01
N GLY A 433 22.93 -31.38 -22.73
CA GLY A 433 22.18 -30.23 -22.16
C GLY A 433 23.00 -29.38 -21.17
N ASP A 434 24.28 -29.70 -21.01
CA ASP A 434 25.24 -28.94 -20.23
C ASP A 434 25.69 -27.67 -20.97
N THR A 435 25.77 -26.58 -20.22
CA THR A 435 26.08 -25.24 -20.72
C THR A 435 27.57 -25.05 -20.97
N ASN A 436 27.89 -24.23 -21.97
CA ASN A 436 29.26 -23.80 -22.22
C ASN A 436 29.79 -22.77 -21.19
N LEU A 437 28.89 -21.99 -20.59
CA LEU A 437 29.19 -21.06 -19.48
C LEU A 437 28.09 -21.13 -18.41
N ASN A 438 28.48 -21.21 -17.14
CA ASN A 438 27.61 -21.13 -15.98
C ASN A 438 28.20 -20.16 -14.95
N PHE A 439 27.36 -19.32 -14.36
CA PHE A 439 27.72 -18.34 -13.35
C PHE A 439 27.24 -18.81 -11.98
N GLN A 440 28.10 -18.68 -10.97
CA GLN A 440 27.74 -18.81 -9.56
C GLN A 440 28.25 -17.59 -8.79
N PHE A 441 27.33 -16.88 -8.15
CA PHE A 441 27.66 -15.80 -7.23
C PHE A 441 27.66 -16.28 -5.80
N ASP A 442 28.76 -16.03 -5.09
CA ASP A 442 28.88 -16.32 -3.67
C ASP A 442 29.19 -15.04 -2.92
N ILE A 443 28.44 -14.75 -1.87
CA ILE A 443 28.76 -13.64 -0.97
C ILE A 443 29.53 -14.21 0.21
N GLN A 444 30.84 -13.98 0.24
CA GLN A 444 31.72 -14.43 1.33
C GLN A 444 32.42 -13.23 1.97
N ASN A 445 32.40 -13.16 3.30
CA ASN A 445 33.06 -12.12 4.08
C ASN A 445 32.67 -10.68 3.69
N GLY A 446 31.44 -10.47 3.21
CA GLY A 446 30.95 -9.16 2.76
C GLY A 446 31.46 -8.76 1.38
N ILE A 447 31.92 -9.71 0.56
CA ILE A 447 32.45 -9.46 -0.78
C ILE A 447 31.64 -10.26 -1.80
N PHE A 448 31.46 -9.70 -3.00
CA PHE A 448 30.72 -10.34 -4.08
C PHE A 448 31.68 -11.12 -4.98
N ASP A 449 31.71 -12.43 -4.80
CA ASP A 449 32.55 -13.33 -5.57
C ASP A 449 31.77 -13.88 -6.77
N THR A 450 32.36 -13.74 -7.96
CA THR A 450 31.82 -14.26 -9.22
C THR A 450 32.65 -15.47 -9.63
N ASN A 451 32.01 -16.62 -9.66
CA ASN A 451 32.55 -17.83 -10.25
C ASN A 451 31.98 -18.01 -11.64
N VAL A 452 32.85 -18.22 -12.61
CA VAL A 452 32.48 -18.53 -13.99
C VAL A 452 33.01 -19.91 -14.31
N PHE A 453 32.09 -20.81 -14.60
CA PHE A 453 32.36 -22.17 -15.04
C PHE A 453 32.22 -22.22 -16.54
N GLY A 454 33.23 -22.72 -17.24
CA GLY A 454 33.23 -22.71 -18.71
C GLY A 454 33.89 -23.91 -19.35
N LYS A 455 33.48 -24.23 -20.58
CA LYS A 455 34.04 -25.34 -21.37
C LYS A 455 34.81 -24.86 -22.63
N LYS A 456 34.31 -23.86 -23.39
CA LYS A 456 34.86 -23.48 -24.71
C LYS A 456 34.60 -22.02 -25.14
N LEU A 457 35.63 -21.19 -25.13
CA LEU A 457 35.61 -19.84 -25.74
C LEU A 457 36.48 -19.85 -27.01
N ARG A 458 36.17 -19.01 -27.99
CA ARG A 458 36.98 -18.83 -29.22
C ARG A 458 37.29 -17.36 -29.42
N GLY A 459 38.47 -17.05 -29.89
CA GLY A 459 38.82 -15.67 -30.23
C GLY A 459 39.85 -15.58 -31.33
N LYS A 460 40.03 -14.36 -31.83
CA LYS A 460 41.04 -14.01 -32.84
C LYS A 460 41.87 -12.85 -32.34
N PHE A 461 43.11 -12.81 -32.80
CA PHE A 461 43.99 -11.68 -32.58
C PHE A 461 44.60 -11.20 -33.89
N ALA A 462 45.05 -9.95 -33.87
CA ALA A 462 45.92 -9.36 -34.85
C ALA A 462 47.27 -9.05 -34.20
N ILE A 463 48.35 -9.29 -34.91
CA ILE A 463 49.71 -9.02 -34.41
C ILE A 463 50.31 -7.93 -35.28
N VAL A 464 50.77 -6.86 -34.64
CA VAL A 464 51.54 -5.78 -35.27
C VAL A 464 53.00 -5.98 -34.90
N ILE A 465 53.88 -6.12 -35.89
CA ILE A 465 55.29 -6.41 -35.65
C ILE A 465 56.15 -5.35 -36.32
N LYS A 466 57.17 -4.90 -35.61
CA LYS A 466 58.26 -4.10 -36.15
C LYS A 466 59.57 -4.85 -35.89
N VAL A 467 60.21 -5.31 -36.96
CA VAL A 467 61.54 -5.91 -36.87
C VAL A 467 62.56 -4.79 -36.64
N GLU A 468 63.31 -4.89 -35.55
CA GLU A 468 64.33 -3.90 -35.16
C GLU A 468 65.71 -4.32 -35.65
N GLU A 469 66.00 -5.62 -35.68
CA GLU A 469 67.25 -6.20 -36.17
C GLU A 469 66.94 -7.51 -36.91
N ILE A 470 67.54 -7.72 -38.08
CA ILE A 470 67.49 -9.00 -38.80
C ILE A 470 68.67 -9.07 -39.77
N GLU A 471 69.34 -10.21 -39.82
CA GLU A 471 70.43 -10.41 -40.78
C GLU A 471 69.86 -10.67 -42.20
N PHE A 472 70.50 -10.14 -43.25
CA PHE A 472 70.17 -10.37 -44.68
C PHE A 472 68.85 -9.77 -45.23
N PHE A 473 67.87 -9.40 -44.40
CA PHE A 473 66.56 -8.90 -44.86
C PHE A 473 66.29 -7.43 -44.48
N ASP A 474 67.14 -6.51 -44.94
CA ASP A 474 67.02 -5.07 -44.67
C ASP A 474 65.65 -4.47 -45.02
N TYR A 475 64.91 -5.08 -45.97
CA TYR A 475 63.56 -4.63 -46.34
C TYR A 475 62.51 -4.80 -45.22
N LEU A 476 62.76 -5.69 -44.24
CA LEU A 476 61.89 -5.92 -43.09
C LEU A 476 62.13 -4.89 -41.96
N LEU A 477 63.29 -4.23 -41.93
CA LEU A 477 63.66 -3.23 -40.91
C LEU A 477 62.87 -1.90 -41.04
N ALA A 478 62.35 -1.60 -42.23
CA ALA A 478 61.73 -0.32 -42.53
C ALA A 478 60.21 -0.27 -42.32
N ASN A 479 59.53 -1.42 -42.23
CA ASN A 479 58.07 -1.50 -42.28
C ASN A 479 57.47 -2.10 -41.01
N THR A 480 56.46 -1.44 -40.44
CA THR A 480 55.54 -2.08 -39.47
C THR A 480 54.62 -3.01 -40.24
N LEU A 481 54.63 -4.29 -39.89
CA LEU A 481 53.81 -5.34 -40.51
C LEU A 481 52.58 -5.62 -39.63
N VAL A 482 51.44 -5.93 -40.25
CA VAL A 482 50.21 -6.30 -39.53
C VAL A 482 49.68 -7.61 -40.07
N TYR A 483 49.34 -8.50 -39.16
CA TYR A 483 48.81 -9.81 -39.44
C TYR A 483 47.39 -9.94 -38.85
N TYR A 484 46.39 -10.27 -39.68
CA TYR A 484 45.00 -10.44 -39.26
C TYR A 484 44.57 -11.91 -39.31
N GLY A 485 43.85 -12.39 -38.30
CA GLY A 485 43.06 -13.62 -38.42
C GLY A 485 41.67 -13.34 -38.99
N GLU A 486 41.42 -13.62 -40.26
CA GLU A 486 40.06 -13.74 -40.84
C GLU A 486 39.81 -15.15 -41.39
N SER A 487 38.56 -15.60 -41.41
CA SER A 487 38.17 -16.90 -41.97
C SER A 487 37.50 -16.68 -43.31
N ILE A 488 38.08 -17.20 -44.40
CA ILE A 488 37.41 -17.34 -45.71
C ILE A 488 37.82 -18.69 -46.32
N GLN A 489 36.84 -19.41 -46.88
CA GLN A 489 37.10 -20.62 -47.66
C GLN A 489 37.79 -20.28 -48.99
N GLY A 490 39.01 -20.80 -49.17
CA GLY A 490 39.68 -20.92 -50.46
C GLY A 490 40.61 -19.74 -50.81
N THR A 491 41.87 -20.08 -51.09
CA THR A 491 43.04 -19.27 -51.51
C THR A 491 43.85 -18.57 -50.41
N ASP A 492 45.19 -18.68 -50.55
CA ASP A 492 46.24 -18.42 -49.56
C ASP A 492 46.05 -17.13 -48.76
N GLY A 493 45.72 -17.33 -47.48
CA GLY A 493 45.62 -16.30 -46.45
C GLY A 493 45.90 -16.96 -45.10
N ASP A 494 46.77 -16.34 -44.33
CA ASP A 494 47.32 -16.89 -43.11
C ASP A 494 46.43 -16.59 -41.89
N GLU A 495 45.98 -17.60 -41.13
CA GLU A 495 45.09 -17.45 -39.98
C GLU A 495 45.78 -17.86 -38.66
N VAL A 496 45.48 -17.12 -37.59
CA VAL A 496 45.80 -17.49 -36.21
C VAL A 496 44.59 -17.29 -35.31
N ALA A 497 44.07 -18.40 -34.77
CA ALA A 497 42.92 -18.40 -33.87
C ALA A 497 43.33 -18.99 -32.51
N PHE A 498 42.64 -18.59 -31.44
CA PHE A 498 42.72 -19.32 -30.17
C PHE A 498 41.38 -19.91 -29.80
N ALA A 499 41.41 -21.13 -29.29
CA ALA A 499 40.28 -21.78 -28.69
C ALA A 499 40.70 -22.25 -27.29
N PHE A 500 39.82 -22.07 -26.33
CA PHE A 500 39.92 -22.81 -25.09
C PHE A 500 39.37 -24.22 -25.42
N ASN A 501 40.22 -25.20 -25.73
CA ASN A 501 39.82 -26.58 -26.14
C ASN A 501 40.65 -27.61 -25.33
N GLU A 502 40.24 -28.83 -25.02
CA GLU A 502 39.18 -29.73 -25.50
C GLU A 502 38.27 -30.22 -24.35
N ASP A 503 37.21 -30.98 -24.69
CA ASP A 503 36.29 -31.66 -23.77
C ASP A 503 37.01 -32.13 -22.49
N PRO A 504 36.73 -31.54 -21.31
CA PRO A 504 37.11 -32.22 -20.08
C PRO A 504 36.44 -33.61 -20.12
N PRO A 505 37.08 -34.67 -19.58
CA PRO A 505 36.40 -35.95 -19.43
C PRO A 505 35.13 -35.72 -18.62
N VAL A 506 33.98 -35.68 -19.31
CA VAL A 506 32.55 -35.67 -18.97
C VAL A 506 32.06 -34.91 -17.69
N GLU A 507 32.87 -34.56 -16.70
CA GLU A 507 32.38 -34.24 -15.34
C GLU A 507 32.95 -32.99 -14.64
N ILE A 508 33.97 -32.28 -15.16
CA ILE A 508 34.53 -31.13 -14.41
C ILE A 508 34.49 -29.83 -15.22
N SER A 509 33.50 -28.99 -14.92
CA SER A 509 33.49 -27.60 -15.35
C SER A 509 34.69 -26.85 -14.78
N ARG A 510 35.53 -26.22 -15.62
CA ARG A 510 36.70 -25.46 -15.15
C ARG A 510 36.25 -24.16 -14.48
N ARG A 511 36.67 -23.95 -13.23
CA ARG A 511 36.31 -22.78 -12.43
C ARG A 511 37.27 -21.62 -12.71
N ALA A 512 36.70 -20.46 -13.03
CA ALA A 512 37.37 -19.18 -12.97
C ALA A 512 36.69 -18.32 -11.90
N PHE A 513 37.46 -17.52 -11.17
CA PHE A 513 37.01 -16.80 -10.00
C PHE A 513 37.49 -15.35 -10.08
N VAL A 514 36.60 -14.41 -9.74
CA VAL A 514 36.93 -12.99 -9.59
C VAL A 514 36.19 -12.40 -8.39
N ARG A 515 36.93 -11.62 -7.60
CA ARG A 515 36.44 -10.92 -6.43
C ARG A 515 36.09 -9.47 -6.76
N SER A 516 34.89 -9.01 -6.39
CA SER A 516 34.40 -7.66 -6.69
C SER A 516 33.66 -7.01 -5.52
N ASN A 517 33.68 -5.68 -5.49
CA ASN A 517 32.89 -4.89 -4.56
C ASN A 517 31.59 -4.42 -5.21
N LEU A 518 30.47 -4.65 -4.54
CA LEU A 518 29.16 -4.11 -4.92
C LEU A 518 29.06 -2.64 -4.48
N GLN A 519 28.74 -1.77 -5.43
CA GLN A 519 28.44 -0.37 -5.18
C GLN A 519 27.15 0.02 -5.90
N VAL A 520 26.44 1.00 -5.35
CA VAL A 520 25.28 1.63 -5.99
C VAL A 520 25.56 3.11 -6.15
N ASN A 521 25.36 3.65 -7.35
CA ASN A 521 25.60 5.06 -7.63
C ASN A 521 24.41 5.95 -7.22
N SER A 522 24.54 7.26 -7.38
CA SER A 522 23.48 8.24 -7.03
C SER A 522 22.21 8.11 -7.86
N LEU A 523 22.23 7.37 -8.98
CA LEU A 523 21.06 7.09 -9.81
C LEU A 523 20.36 5.79 -9.39
N GLY A 524 20.90 5.06 -8.40
CA GLY A 524 20.37 3.77 -7.96
C GLY A 524 20.73 2.60 -8.87
N LYS A 525 21.77 2.75 -9.70
CA LYS A 525 22.30 1.67 -10.53
C LYS A 525 23.40 0.91 -9.79
N ILE A 526 23.35 -0.41 -9.87
CA ILE A 526 24.37 -1.32 -9.36
C ILE A 526 25.60 -1.25 -10.27
N THR A 527 26.77 -1.22 -9.66
CA THR A 527 28.07 -1.38 -10.30
C THR A 527 28.88 -2.38 -9.51
N LEU A 528 29.57 -3.27 -10.20
CA LEU A 528 30.57 -4.14 -9.61
C LEU A 528 31.94 -3.59 -9.99
N GLN A 529 32.80 -3.40 -9.01
CA GLN A 529 34.18 -2.96 -9.25
C GLN A 529 35.14 -4.05 -8.82
N VAL A 530 35.90 -4.56 -9.77
CA VAL A 530 37.08 -5.38 -9.51
C VAL A 530 38.22 -4.39 -9.35
N ASN A 531 38.92 -4.37 -8.22
CA ASN A 531 40.00 -3.40 -8.00
C ASN A 531 41.30 -3.91 -8.64
N PRO A 532 41.72 -3.44 -9.83
CA PRO A 532 42.83 -4.06 -10.55
C PRO A 532 44.13 -3.25 -10.45
N ASN A 533 44.10 -2.00 -9.94
CA ASN A 533 45.12 -0.99 -10.29
C ASN A 533 45.58 -0.05 -9.17
N ASN A 534 45.06 -0.14 -7.94
CA ASN A 534 45.65 0.56 -6.79
C ASN A 534 46.36 -0.46 -5.91
N PHE A 535 47.44 -1.04 -6.41
CA PHE A 535 48.28 -1.93 -5.63
C PHE A 535 48.93 -1.13 -4.49
N PRO A 536 48.70 -1.48 -3.22
CA PRO A 536 49.45 -0.87 -2.13
C PRO A 536 50.92 -1.30 -2.25
N THR A 537 51.83 -0.58 -1.62
CA THR A 537 53.29 -0.85 -1.71
C THR A 537 53.70 -2.27 -1.27
N ASN A 538 52.79 -3.04 -0.68
CA ASN A 538 52.94 -4.41 -0.20
C ASN A 538 52.11 -5.45 -1.00
N PHE A 539 51.67 -5.14 -2.24
CA PHE A 539 50.98 -6.10 -3.10
C PHE A 539 51.81 -7.37 -3.33
N GLN A 540 51.19 -8.53 -3.11
CA GLN A 540 51.78 -9.83 -3.44
C GLN A 540 51.11 -10.42 -4.69
N PRO A 541 51.71 -10.27 -5.90
CA PRO A 541 51.13 -10.76 -7.15
C PRO A 541 50.96 -12.28 -7.21
N ASN A 542 51.68 -13.02 -6.37
CA ASN A 542 51.68 -14.49 -6.34
C ASN A 542 50.78 -15.07 -5.24
N THR A 543 50.07 -14.22 -4.50
CA THR A 543 49.16 -14.64 -3.43
C THR A 543 47.72 -14.43 -3.90
N ASP A 544 46.98 -15.52 -4.06
CA ASP A 544 45.57 -15.48 -4.45
C ASP A 544 44.69 -15.03 -3.29
N CYS A 545 43.62 -14.29 -3.58
CA CYS A 545 42.70 -13.80 -2.55
C CYS A 545 41.76 -14.86 -1.94
N LEU A 546 41.94 -16.15 -2.26
CA LEU A 546 41.09 -17.24 -1.78
C LEU A 546 41.17 -17.44 -0.26
N ASP A 547 42.34 -17.18 0.34
CA ASP A 547 42.63 -17.46 1.75
C ASP A 547 42.57 -16.21 2.67
N LEU A 548 42.04 -15.08 2.20
CA LEU A 548 41.94 -13.85 3.00
C LEU A 548 41.02 -14.02 4.25
N PRO A 549 41.47 -13.67 5.47
CA PRO A 549 40.61 -13.67 6.65
C PRO A 549 39.75 -12.39 6.77
N ASN A 550 38.45 -12.58 7.06
CA ASN A 550 37.44 -11.63 7.59
C ASN A 550 37.10 -10.34 6.78
N ILE A 551 35.98 -9.71 7.23
CA ILE A 551 35.22 -8.59 6.66
C ILE A 551 36.10 -7.47 6.09
N VAL A 552 35.90 -7.16 4.81
CA VAL A 552 36.60 -6.11 4.07
C VAL A 552 35.62 -4.96 3.81
N ALA A 553 35.98 -3.72 4.15
CA ALA A 553 35.10 -2.58 3.88
C ALA A 553 34.90 -2.39 2.35
N PRO A 554 33.74 -1.88 1.87
CA PRO A 554 33.38 -1.83 0.43
C PRO A 554 34.37 -1.10 -0.49
N ASN A 555 35.32 -0.36 0.08
CA ASN A 555 36.33 0.45 -0.63
C ASN A 555 37.77 0.01 -0.31
N THR A 556 37.95 -1.14 0.34
CA THR A 556 39.27 -1.60 0.74
C THR A 556 40.05 -2.10 -0.48
N ILE A 557 41.32 -1.76 -0.50
CA ILE A 557 42.28 -2.28 -1.47
C ILE A 557 42.65 -3.71 -1.05
N LEU A 558 42.44 -4.68 -1.92
CA LEU A 558 42.81 -6.07 -1.67
C LEU A 558 44.35 -6.21 -1.76
N PRO A 559 45.03 -6.79 -0.75
CA PRO A 559 46.49 -6.94 -0.76
C PRO A 559 47.01 -8.11 -1.63
N CYS A 560 46.11 -8.80 -2.33
CA CYS A 560 46.32 -10.05 -3.09
C CYS A 560 45.71 -9.94 -4.49
N ASN A 561 45.99 -10.92 -5.36
CA ASN A 561 45.40 -10.99 -6.70
C ASN A 561 43.90 -11.39 -6.63
N PRO A 562 42.95 -10.54 -7.11
CA PRO A 562 41.52 -10.83 -7.05
C PRO A 562 41.05 -11.85 -8.10
N PHE A 563 41.93 -12.35 -8.97
CA PHE A 563 41.60 -13.30 -10.03
C PHE A 563 42.29 -14.65 -9.83
N VAL A 564 41.53 -15.75 -9.90
CA VAL A 564 42.07 -17.13 -9.90
C VAL A 564 41.44 -17.91 -11.05
N THR A 565 42.22 -18.61 -11.89
CA THR A 565 41.64 -19.29 -13.06
C THR A 565 42.42 -20.48 -13.59
N ASP A 566 41.71 -21.59 -13.80
CA ASP A 566 42.21 -22.76 -14.55
C ASP A 566 42.08 -22.60 -16.07
N TRP A 567 41.33 -21.60 -16.55
CA TRP A 567 41.09 -21.42 -17.99
C TRP A 567 42.36 -21.09 -18.75
N ALA A 568 43.28 -20.32 -18.13
CA ALA A 568 44.52 -19.90 -18.76
C ALA A 568 45.41 -21.10 -19.14
N ASN A 569 45.43 -22.16 -18.34
CA ASN A 569 46.21 -23.37 -18.61
C ASN A 569 45.73 -24.14 -19.86
N HIS A 570 44.55 -23.80 -20.39
CA HIS A 570 43.88 -24.54 -21.46
C HIS A 570 43.55 -23.70 -22.69
N ILE A 571 44.11 -22.49 -22.79
CA ILE A 571 44.10 -21.73 -24.04
C ILE A 571 45.04 -22.43 -25.03
N GLN A 572 44.51 -22.86 -26.16
CA GLN A 572 45.28 -23.38 -27.30
C GLN A 572 45.24 -22.37 -28.44
N VAL A 573 46.36 -22.20 -29.13
CA VAL A 573 46.43 -21.41 -30.37
C VAL A 573 46.43 -22.39 -31.52
N ASN A 574 45.42 -22.32 -32.37
CA ASN A 574 45.22 -23.23 -33.49
C ASN A 574 45.76 -22.57 -34.75
N GLN A 575 46.87 -23.13 -35.22
CA GLN A 575 47.54 -22.89 -36.51
C GLN A 575 48.10 -21.48 -36.71
N VAL A 576 49.28 -21.45 -37.34
CA VAL A 576 49.81 -20.32 -38.10
C VAL A 576 49.96 -20.87 -39.51
N THR A 577 49.06 -20.54 -40.42
CA THR A 577 49.30 -20.80 -41.84
C THR A 577 50.21 -19.69 -42.37
N GLY A 578 51.17 -20.01 -43.25
CA GLY A 578 52.10 -19.03 -43.83
C GLY A 578 53.44 -19.61 -44.24
N SER A 579 54.10 -18.97 -45.21
CA SER A 579 55.45 -19.32 -45.66
C SER A 579 56.34 -18.08 -45.75
N GLY A 580 57.60 -18.20 -45.33
CA GLY A 580 58.59 -17.12 -45.34
C GLY A 580 58.88 -16.51 -43.97
N ALA A 581 59.85 -15.59 -43.94
CA ALA A 581 60.42 -14.99 -42.72
C ALA A 581 59.39 -14.37 -41.77
N VAL A 582 58.40 -13.64 -42.30
CA VAL A 582 57.37 -12.97 -41.49
C VAL A 582 56.46 -13.96 -40.77
N ALA A 583 56.05 -15.05 -41.44
CA ALA A 583 55.21 -16.09 -40.82
C ALA A 583 55.96 -16.84 -39.72
N ALA A 584 57.28 -17.06 -39.88
CA ALA A 584 58.14 -17.64 -38.85
C ALA A 584 58.28 -16.73 -37.62
N ILE A 585 58.51 -15.42 -37.83
CA ILE A 585 58.54 -14.42 -36.75
C ILE A 585 57.20 -14.34 -36.02
N VAL A 586 56.08 -14.37 -36.75
CA VAL A 586 54.73 -14.42 -36.16
C VAL A 586 54.52 -15.69 -35.33
N ALA A 587 54.96 -16.85 -35.83
CA ALA A 587 54.91 -18.11 -35.11
C ALA A 587 55.72 -18.08 -33.82
N ASP A 588 56.90 -17.44 -33.82
CA ASP A 588 57.70 -17.23 -32.62
C ASP A 588 57.03 -16.29 -31.62
N VAL A 589 56.43 -15.17 -32.06
CA VAL A 589 55.61 -14.31 -31.18
C VAL A 589 54.49 -15.11 -30.53
N ILE A 590 53.82 -15.97 -31.29
CA ILE A 590 52.74 -16.80 -30.79
C ILE A 590 53.23 -17.84 -29.78
N ASN A 591 54.31 -18.55 -30.10
CA ASN A 591 54.81 -19.65 -29.29
C ASN A 591 55.48 -19.16 -28.00
N GLN A 592 56.16 -18.01 -28.04
CA GLN A 592 56.89 -17.47 -26.89
C GLN A 592 55.99 -16.63 -25.98
N GLU A 593 55.14 -15.77 -26.55
CA GLU A 593 54.50 -14.69 -25.78
C GLU A 593 53.02 -14.93 -25.48
N ILE A 594 52.27 -15.63 -26.34
CA ILE A 594 50.88 -15.99 -26.02
C ILE A 594 50.79 -16.79 -24.71
N PRO A 595 51.62 -17.81 -24.42
CA PRO A 595 51.62 -18.50 -23.12
C PRO A 595 51.72 -17.56 -21.92
N ARG A 596 52.49 -16.48 -22.02
CA ARG A 596 52.66 -15.47 -20.96
C ARG A 596 51.46 -14.54 -20.83
N LEU A 597 50.71 -14.34 -21.91
CA LEU A 597 49.52 -13.49 -21.96
C LEU A 597 48.23 -14.22 -21.57
N LYS A 598 48.19 -15.56 -21.60
CA LYS A 598 46.99 -16.37 -21.27
C LYS A 598 46.30 -15.93 -19.98
N ASN A 599 47.05 -15.75 -18.90
CA ASN A 599 46.49 -15.28 -17.63
C ASN A 599 45.87 -13.88 -17.73
N LYS A 600 46.54 -12.94 -18.40
CA LYS A 600 46.06 -11.55 -18.56
C LYS A 600 44.79 -11.49 -19.42
N ILE A 601 44.71 -12.30 -20.46
CA ILE A 601 43.52 -12.40 -21.33
C ILE A 601 42.32 -12.87 -20.50
N VAL A 602 42.48 -13.94 -19.72
CA VAL A 602 41.39 -14.46 -18.89
C VAL A 602 40.98 -13.46 -17.80
N GLN A 603 41.93 -12.83 -17.12
CA GLN A 603 41.65 -11.80 -16.12
C GLN A 603 40.81 -10.66 -16.69
N ASN A 604 41.18 -10.15 -17.87
CA ASN A 604 40.42 -9.07 -18.51
C ASN A 604 39.03 -9.53 -18.99
N VAL A 605 38.88 -10.78 -19.45
CA VAL A 605 37.56 -11.35 -19.78
C VAL A 605 36.68 -11.43 -18.54
N LEU A 606 37.18 -11.98 -17.43
CA LEU A 606 36.43 -12.07 -16.17
C LEU A 606 36.05 -10.70 -15.61
N LYS A 607 36.95 -9.72 -15.76
CA LYS A 607 36.70 -8.32 -15.42
C LYS A 607 35.58 -7.74 -16.27
N ASP A 608 35.63 -7.87 -17.60
CA ASP A 608 34.60 -7.33 -18.50
C ASP A 608 33.21 -7.93 -18.21
N VAL A 609 33.17 -9.25 -17.97
CA VAL A 609 31.92 -9.93 -17.60
C VAL A 609 31.39 -9.45 -16.24
N THR A 610 32.25 -9.33 -15.23
CA THR A 610 31.84 -8.91 -13.88
C THR A 610 31.48 -7.43 -13.79
N GLU A 611 32.25 -6.54 -14.42
CA GLU A 611 32.03 -5.09 -14.29
C GLU A 611 31.00 -4.53 -15.28
N ARG A 612 30.69 -5.26 -16.38
CA ARG A 612 29.74 -4.78 -17.40
C ARG A 612 28.53 -5.69 -17.58
N VAL A 613 28.73 -6.99 -17.84
CA VAL A 613 27.61 -7.91 -18.14
C VAL A 613 26.71 -8.05 -16.91
N THR A 614 27.29 -8.37 -15.75
CA THR A 614 26.52 -8.58 -14.52
C THR A 614 25.75 -7.33 -14.08
N PRO A 615 26.37 -6.12 -13.98
CA PRO A 615 25.65 -4.89 -13.66
C PRO A 615 24.56 -4.54 -14.66
N GLU A 616 24.76 -4.72 -15.97
CA GLU A 616 23.71 -4.42 -16.95
C GLU A 616 22.51 -5.36 -16.81
N ILE A 617 22.70 -6.65 -16.51
CA ILE A 617 21.58 -7.57 -16.24
C ILE A 617 20.79 -7.09 -15.02
N LEU A 618 21.50 -6.83 -13.92
CA LEU A 618 20.89 -6.35 -12.68
C LEU A 618 20.17 -5.01 -12.87
N ASN A 619 20.78 -4.07 -13.60
CA ASN A 619 20.21 -2.76 -13.86
C ASN A 619 19.04 -2.81 -14.86
N ASN A 620 19.00 -3.78 -15.77
CA ASN A 620 17.84 -4.00 -16.64
C ASN A 620 16.64 -4.53 -15.85
N LEU A 621 16.87 -5.42 -14.86
CA LEU A 621 15.83 -5.85 -13.92
C LEU A 621 15.32 -4.66 -13.09
N LEU A 622 16.23 -3.84 -12.56
CA LEU A 622 15.89 -2.69 -11.71
C LEU A 622 15.33 -1.49 -12.50
N GLY A 623 15.71 -1.33 -13.77
CA GLY A 623 15.27 -0.23 -14.63
C GLY A 623 13.75 -0.19 -14.83
N GLN A 624 13.09 -1.34 -14.68
CA GLN A 624 11.63 -1.44 -14.68
C GLN A 624 11.02 -0.75 -13.46
N LEU A 625 11.65 -0.89 -12.29
CA LEU A 625 11.23 -0.20 -11.07
C LEU A 625 11.47 1.30 -11.17
N ASP A 626 12.54 1.75 -11.84
CA ASP A 626 12.78 3.18 -12.06
C ASP A 626 11.72 3.79 -13.00
N SER A 627 11.42 3.12 -14.12
CA SER A 627 10.40 3.55 -15.10
C SER A 627 8.98 3.55 -14.52
N GLY A 628 8.69 2.54 -13.70
CA GLY A 628 7.50 2.42 -12.86
C GLY A 628 6.57 1.29 -13.31
N ILE A 629 6.18 0.46 -12.36
CA ILE A 629 5.25 -0.67 -12.57
C ILE A 629 3.82 -0.16 -12.42
N LEU A 630 2.98 -0.43 -13.43
CA LEU A 630 1.56 -0.08 -13.42
C LEU A 630 0.71 -1.27 -12.94
N ILE A 631 -0.09 -1.04 -11.91
CA ILE A 631 -1.02 -2.02 -11.35
C ILE A 631 -2.43 -1.46 -11.51
N ASN A 632 -3.27 -2.10 -12.32
CA ASN A 632 -4.67 -1.73 -12.44
C ASN A 632 -5.49 -2.44 -11.37
N LEU A 633 -6.37 -1.72 -10.69
CA LEU A 633 -7.37 -2.38 -9.87
C LEU A 633 -8.37 -3.13 -10.77
N PRO A 634 -8.98 -4.24 -10.28
CA PRO A 634 -9.92 -5.01 -11.06
C PRO A 634 -11.13 -4.21 -11.52
N ASP A 635 -11.60 -4.51 -12.73
CA ASP A 635 -12.71 -3.79 -13.36
C ASP A 635 -14.10 -4.15 -12.79
N TYR A 636 -14.22 -5.28 -12.10
CA TYR A 636 -15.44 -5.65 -11.36
C TYR A 636 -15.62 -4.87 -10.05
N LEU A 637 -14.59 -4.13 -9.59
CA LEU A 637 -14.76 -3.25 -8.44
C LEU A 637 -15.76 -2.13 -8.78
N PRO A 638 -16.52 -1.62 -7.81
CA PRO A 638 -17.44 -0.54 -8.07
C PRO A 638 -16.70 0.74 -8.48
N ASN A 639 -17.33 1.55 -9.35
CA ASN A 639 -16.82 2.89 -9.68
C ASN A 639 -16.70 3.74 -8.39
N PRO A 640 -15.62 4.52 -8.21
CA PRO A 640 -14.54 4.80 -9.16
C PRO A 640 -13.34 3.83 -9.13
N LEU A 641 -13.36 2.79 -8.31
CA LEU A 641 -12.20 1.91 -8.10
C LEU A 641 -11.81 1.08 -9.33
N ASN A 642 -12.78 0.70 -10.17
CA ASN A 642 -12.49 0.03 -11.45
C ASN A 642 -11.67 0.88 -12.44
N LYS A 643 -11.55 2.18 -12.19
CA LYS A 643 -10.74 3.11 -12.99
C LYS A 643 -9.40 3.43 -12.33
N VAL A 644 -9.10 2.83 -11.17
CA VAL A 644 -7.86 3.13 -10.45
C VAL A 644 -6.68 2.38 -11.04
N THR A 645 -5.58 3.11 -11.23
CA THR A 645 -4.27 2.54 -11.51
C THR A 645 -3.29 3.05 -10.47
N LEU A 646 -2.41 2.16 -10.01
CA LEU A 646 -1.27 2.46 -9.17
C LEU A 646 0.00 2.44 -10.01
N LYS A 647 0.94 3.33 -9.71
CA LYS A 647 2.28 3.37 -10.28
C LYS A 647 3.30 3.25 -9.15
N LEU A 648 4.03 2.14 -9.13
CA LEU A 648 5.12 1.89 -8.19
C LEU A 648 6.44 2.25 -8.87
N ASN A 649 7.19 3.21 -8.32
CA ASN A 649 8.56 3.50 -8.74
C ASN A 649 9.52 3.23 -7.57
N ALA A 650 10.68 2.63 -7.83
CA ALA A 650 11.68 2.37 -6.79
C ALA A 650 13.12 2.43 -7.33
N ASN A 651 14.05 3.02 -6.56
CA ASN A 651 15.49 3.02 -6.84
C ASN A 651 16.28 2.56 -5.61
N LEU A 652 17.38 1.86 -5.83
CA LEU A 652 18.34 1.52 -4.77
C LEU A 652 19.11 2.74 -4.28
N LYS A 653 19.43 2.77 -3.00
CA LYS A 653 20.31 3.76 -2.38
C LYS A 653 21.77 3.32 -2.39
N THR A 654 22.65 4.31 -2.22
CA THR A 654 24.11 4.13 -2.14
C THR A 654 24.58 3.36 -0.89
N ASP A 655 23.71 3.13 0.08
CA ASP A 655 23.99 2.33 1.29
C ASP A 655 23.81 0.82 1.07
N THR A 656 23.34 0.41 -0.13
CA THR A 656 23.23 -0.99 -0.52
C THR A 656 24.60 -1.67 -0.46
N SER A 657 24.68 -2.77 0.28
CA SER A 657 25.91 -3.48 0.54
C SER A 657 25.67 -4.97 0.73
N THR A 658 26.73 -5.74 0.53
CA THR A 658 26.81 -7.16 0.86
C THR A 658 26.79 -7.35 2.38
N LYS A 659 25.92 -8.24 2.88
CA LYS A 659 25.82 -8.60 4.30
C LYS A 659 26.44 -9.96 4.57
N TYR A 660 27.14 -10.03 5.69
CA TYR A 660 27.80 -11.23 6.19
C TYR A 660 27.73 -11.25 7.72
N GLN A 661 26.77 -11.98 8.27
CA GLN A 661 26.72 -12.31 9.70
C GLN A 661 26.28 -13.76 9.81
N SER A 662 27.22 -14.72 9.81
CA SER A 662 26.91 -16.17 9.85
C SER A 662 25.74 -16.48 10.80
N PRO A 663 24.62 -17.05 10.31
CA PRO A 663 24.43 -17.73 9.00
C PRO A 663 23.94 -16.84 7.83
N ASN A 664 23.94 -15.52 7.97
CA ASN A 664 23.29 -14.55 7.09
C ASN A 664 24.19 -14.12 5.92
N PHE A 665 23.80 -14.46 4.69
CA PHE A 665 24.50 -14.11 3.44
C PHE A 665 23.52 -13.46 2.46
N GLY A 666 23.84 -12.28 1.92
CA GLY A 666 22.95 -11.60 0.96
C GLY A 666 23.35 -10.16 0.60
N ILE A 667 22.49 -9.47 -0.13
CA ILE A 667 22.59 -8.04 -0.43
C ILE A 667 21.49 -7.31 0.36
N GLU A 668 21.84 -6.34 1.21
CA GLU A 668 20.88 -5.48 1.90
C GLU A 668 21.04 -4.03 1.44
N GLY A 669 19.93 -3.34 1.17
CA GLY A 669 19.97 -1.92 0.81
C GLY A 669 18.67 -1.19 1.04
N SER A 670 18.77 0.13 1.25
CA SER A 670 17.60 0.99 1.32
C SER A 670 17.06 1.30 -0.07
N LEU A 671 15.76 1.55 -0.14
CA LEU A 671 15.05 1.90 -1.37
C LEU A 671 14.36 3.26 -1.24
N ASP A 672 14.48 4.04 -2.30
CA ASP A 672 13.66 5.22 -2.54
C ASP A 672 12.44 4.81 -3.35
N VAL A 673 11.26 4.86 -2.75
CA VAL A 673 10.02 4.31 -3.34
C VAL A 673 8.94 5.38 -3.42
N SER A 674 8.18 5.40 -4.51
CA SER A 674 6.89 6.09 -4.57
C SER A 674 5.79 5.14 -5.03
N LEU A 675 4.62 5.23 -4.40
CA LEU A 675 3.39 4.57 -4.83
C LEU A 675 2.34 5.64 -5.12
N LEU A 676 2.23 6.00 -6.40
CA LEU A 676 1.27 7.00 -6.87
C LEU A 676 -0.01 6.29 -7.31
N THR A 677 -1.17 6.92 -7.12
CA THR A 677 -2.44 6.40 -7.59
C THR A 677 -3.15 7.43 -8.46
N CYS A 678 -3.92 6.96 -9.43
CA CYS A 678 -4.78 7.79 -10.26
C CYS A 678 -6.12 7.11 -10.47
N VAL A 679 -7.16 7.91 -10.68
CA VAL A 679 -8.43 7.43 -11.25
C VAL A 679 -8.46 7.89 -12.71
N LYS A 680 -8.46 6.94 -13.63
CA LYS A 680 -8.50 7.18 -15.08
C LYS A 680 -9.68 8.06 -15.46
N ASP A 681 -9.44 9.01 -16.35
CA ASP A 681 -10.52 9.76 -17.00
C ASP A 681 -11.25 8.91 -18.05
N ASN A 682 -12.26 9.51 -18.70
CA ASN A 682 -13.02 8.82 -19.75
C ASN A 682 -12.17 8.48 -20.99
N ALA A 683 -10.97 9.04 -21.12
CA ALA A 683 -9.99 8.73 -22.15
C ALA A 683 -8.90 7.76 -21.66
N ASN A 684 -9.08 7.13 -20.49
CA ASN A 684 -8.14 6.21 -19.85
C ASN A 684 -6.76 6.82 -19.52
N ARG A 685 -6.70 8.13 -19.25
CA ARG A 685 -5.47 8.87 -18.94
C ARG A 685 -5.29 9.10 -17.43
N CYS A 686 -4.04 9.16 -17.00
CA CYS A 686 -3.61 9.47 -15.64
C CYS A 686 -2.60 10.63 -15.61
N PRO A 687 -2.38 11.30 -14.46
CA PRO A 687 -1.49 12.47 -14.36
C PRO A 687 -0.04 12.24 -14.79
N TRP A 688 0.43 10.99 -14.80
CA TRP A 688 1.75 10.64 -15.33
C TRP A 688 1.80 10.54 -16.86
N ASN A 689 0.67 10.69 -17.56
CA ASN A 689 0.64 10.85 -19.00
C ASN A 689 1.02 12.30 -19.36
N ILE A 690 1.98 12.46 -20.27
CA ILE A 690 2.51 13.76 -20.70
C ILE A 690 1.35 14.66 -21.17
N GLY A 691 1.32 15.90 -20.66
CA GLY A 691 0.35 16.93 -21.05
C GLY A 691 -1.05 16.79 -20.44
N TYR A 692 -1.27 15.85 -19.51
CA TYR A 692 -2.56 15.69 -18.83
C TYR A 692 -2.51 16.18 -17.37
N THR A 693 -3.32 17.20 -17.07
CA THR A 693 -3.59 17.67 -15.71
C THR A 693 -5.07 17.43 -15.39
N ARG A 694 -5.35 16.71 -14.30
CA ARG A 694 -6.73 16.40 -13.90
C ARG A 694 -7.36 17.54 -13.11
N SER A 695 -8.69 17.67 -13.18
CA SER A 695 -9.48 18.51 -12.26
C SER A 695 -9.32 17.99 -10.83
N THR A 696 -8.99 18.88 -9.89
CA THR A 696 -8.77 18.54 -8.48
C THR A 696 -10.07 18.18 -7.77
N PHE A 697 -10.15 16.99 -7.18
CA PHE A 697 -11.24 16.55 -6.31
C PHE A 697 -10.65 15.71 -5.18
N PRO A 698 -10.80 16.05 -3.88
CA PRO A 698 -11.84 16.89 -3.28
C PRO A 698 -11.40 18.35 -3.04
N ILE A 699 -12.22 19.11 -2.30
CA ILE A 699 -11.92 20.47 -1.85
C ILE A 699 -10.63 20.44 -1.01
N GLN A 700 -9.72 21.39 -1.24
CA GLN A 700 -8.49 21.50 -0.47
C GLN A 700 -8.77 21.63 1.03
N PRO A 701 -8.05 20.87 1.88
CA PRO A 701 -8.18 20.98 3.33
C PRO A 701 -7.61 22.33 3.80
N TYR A 702 -8.02 22.75 4.99
CA TYR A 702 -7.32 23.79 5.74
C TYR A 702 -5.92 23.33 6.15
N GLY A 703 -4.98 24.27 6.17
CA GLY A 703 -3.57 24.02 6.44
C GLY A 703 -2.83 23.60 5.19
N THR A 704 -2.09 22.48 5.26
CA THR A 704 -1.20 22.04 4.19
C THR A 704 -1.80 20.90 3.38
N ASN A 705 -1.77 20.99 2.06
CA ASN A 705 -2.23 19.92 1.17
C ASN A 705 -1.14 18.86 0.95
N SER A 706 -0.96 17.99 1.95
CA SER A 706 0.07 16.97 1.96
C SER A 706 -0.36 15.77 2.81
N PHE A 707 0.48 14.73 2.87
CA PHE A 707 0.31 13.59 3.77
C PHE A 707 1.40 13.54 4.82
N ILE A 708 1.09 12.83 5.91
CA ILE A 708 1.99 12.64 7.04
C ILE A 708 3.10 11.67 6.65
N GLN A 709 4.35 12.10 6.84
CA GLN A 709 5.55 11.33 6.68
C GLN A 709 6.20 11.15 8.05
N THR A 710 6.20 9.94 8.60
CA THR A 710 6.73 9.72 9.95
C THR A 710 8.21 9.39 9.98
N LYS A 711 8.85 9.17 8.81
CA LYS A 711 10.30 8.92 8.60
C LYS A 711 10.94 8.03 9.66
N SER A 712 11.20 6.78 9.33
CA SER A 712 12.05 5.92 10.14
C SER A 712 13.29 5.45 9.38
N ASN A 713 14.42 5.41 10.07
CA ASN A 713 15.70 4.95 9.54
C ASN A 713 15.84 3.47 9.90
N LEU A 714 15.39 2.58 9.02
CA LEU A 714 15.10 1.20 9.39
C LEU A 714 15.97 0.18 8.64
N PRO A 715 17.12 -0.22 9.20
CA PRO A 715 17.68 -1.51 8.84
C PRO A 715 16.69 -2.63 9.23
N LEU A 716 16.84 -3.81 8.60
CA LEU A 716 16.11 -5.01 9.03
C LEU A 716 16.54 -5.41 10.46
N PRO A 717 15.63 -5.89 11.33
CA PRO A 717 16.00 -6.42 12.64
C PRO A 717 17.03 -7.55 12.53
N SER A 718 17.98 -7.63 13.45
CA SER A 718 19.07 -8.61 13.41
C SER A 718 18.60 -10.07 13.40
N ASN A 719 17.48 -10.39 14.03
CA ASN A 719 16.87 -11.73 14.02
C ASN A 719 16.26 -12.12 12.66
N LEU A 720 15.90 -11.13 11.84
CA LEU A 720 15.30 -11.34 10.51
C LEU A 720 16.34 -11.19 9.38
N GLN A 721 17.58 -10.87 9.74
CA GLN A 721 18.69 -10.87 8.81
C GLN A 721 19.12 -12.31 8.43
N ASN A 722 18.56 -13.35 9.06
CA ASN A 722 18.84 -14.75 8.73
C ASN A 722 18.29 -15.18 7.37
N ALA A 723 19.03 -14.83 6.33
CA ALA A 723 18.76 -15.18 4.94
C ALA A 723 18.67 -16.70 4.68
N ASN A 724 19.23 -17.54 5.55
CA ASN A 724 19.09 -19.00 5.41
C ASN A 724 17.75 -19.52 5.93
N GLU A 725 17.15 -18.84 6.90
CA GLU A 725 15.82 -19.15 7.43
C GLU A 725 14.71 -18.60 6.53
N TYR A 726 15.00 -17.52 5.81
CA TYR A 726 14.09 -16.85 4.87
C TYR A 726 14.69 -16.78 3.45
N PRO A 727 14.70 -17.89 2.69
CA PRO A 727 15.29 -17.95 1.36
C PRO A 727 14.52 -17.09 0.35
N GLY A 728 15.22 -16.35 -0.51
CA GLY A 728 14.62 -15.45 -1.50
C GLY A 728 14.83 -13.97 -1.16
N VAL A 729 13.74 -13.22 -1.06
CA VAL A 729 13.73 -11.78 -0.89
C VAL A 729 12.88 -11.38 0.31
N LEU A 730 13.44 -10.54 1.18
CA LEU A 730 12.72 -9.83 2.23
C LEU A 730 12.61 -8.35 1.86
N LEU A 731 11.40 -7.80 2.00
CA LEU A 731 11.12 -6.39 1.78
C LEU A 731 10.41 -5.82 3.00
N LYS A 732 11.10 -4.97 3.75
CA LYS A 732 10.51 -4.18 4.82
C LYS A 732 9.89 -2.92 4.23
N ILE A 733 8.60 -2.68 4.49
CA ILE A 733 7.87 -1.51 3.97
C ILE A 733 7.39 -0.64 5.13
N HIS A 734 7.69 0.65 5.03
CA HIS A 734 7.18 1.67 5.95
C HIS A 734 5.76 2.13 5.56
N ASN A 735 4.93 2.49 6.55
CA ASN A 735 3.54 2.91 6.32
C ASN A 735 3.41 4.20 5.49
N ASP A 736 4.44 5.05 5.47
CA ASP A 736 4.49 6.25 4.62
C ASP A 736 4.19 5.94 3.14
N LEU A 737 4.62 4.77 2.64
CA LEU A 737 4.32 4.35 1.27
C LEU A 737 2.81 4.12 1.05
N LEU A 738 2.14 3.51 2.02
CA LEU A 738 0.69 3.30 2.00
C LEU A 738 -0.05 4.65 2.16
N ASN A 739 0.44 5.53 3.04
CA ASN A 739 -0.11 6.86 3.24
C ASN A 739 0.00 7.73 1.98
N GLN A 740 1.10 7.64 1.23
CA GLN A 740 1.23 8.30 -0.08
C GLN A 740 0.17 7.79 -1.07
N ALA A 741 0.00 6.48 -1.16
CA ALA A 741 -0.96 5.87 -2.08
C ALA A 741 -2.41 6.26 -1.74
N LEU A 742 -2.75 6.24 -0.45
CA LEU A 742 -4.07 6.62 0.06
C LEU A 742 -4.35 8.11 -0.10
N TYR A 743 -3.35 8.96 0.13
CA TYR A 743 -3.45 10.40 -0.11
C TYR A 743 -3.76 10.68 -1.58
N HIS A 744 -3.03 10.05 -2.51
CA HIS A 744 -3.31 10.22 -3.94
C HIS A 744 -4.67 9.63 -4.32
N LEU A 745 -5.09 8.53 -3.68
CA LEU A 745 -6.37 7.91 -3.99
C LEU A 745 -7.51 8.82 -3.53
N TRP A 746 -7.37 9.41 -2.34
CA TRP A 746 -8.25 10.45 -1.82
C TRP A 746 -8.27 11.69 -2.71
N TRP A 747 -7.10 12.25 -3.05
CA TRP A 747 -6.92 13.44 -3.90
C TRP A 747 -7.40 13.26 -5.34
N ASN A 748 -7.65 12.01 -5.75
CA ASN A 748 -8.22 11.67 -7.05
C ASN A 748 -9.70 11.27 -6.96
N GLY A 749 -10.34 11.39 -5.80
CA GLY A 749 -11.73 11.01 -5.57
C GLY A 749 -11.97 9.49 -5.63
N GLY A 750 -10.94 8.67 -5.43
CA GLY A 750 -11.03 7.21 -5.46
C GLY A 750 -11.88 6.60 -4.33
N PHE A 751 -12.17 7.39 -3.29
CA PHE A 751 -13.05 7.02 -2.17
C PHE A 751 -14.43 7.67 -2.22
N ASN A 752 -14.77 8.37 -3.32
CA ASN A 752 -16.08 8.99 -3.49
C ASN A 752 -17.03 7.95 -4.07
N PHE A 753 -17.82 7.32 -3.20
CA PHE A 753 -18.75 6.26 -3.61
C PHE A 753 -20.17 6.78 -3.68
N GLU A 754 -20.89 6.38 -4.74
CA GLU A 754 -22.35 6.47 -4.79
C GLU A 754 -22.93 5.07 -4.62
N VAL A 755 -23.45 4.80 -3.43
CA VAL A 755 -24.10 3.54 -3.09
C VAL A 755 -25.56 3.64 -3.50
N ASN A 756 -25.90 2.95 -4.57
CA ASN A 756 -27.25 2.77 -5.10
C ASN A 756 -27.51 1.28 -5.36
N GLN A 757 -28.68 0.94 -5.92
CA GLN A 757 -29.03 -0.45 -6.20
C GLN A 757 -28.01 -1.14 -7.11
N THR A 758 -27.59 -0.50 -8.20
CA THR A 758 -26.58 -1.03 -9.13
C THR A 758 -25.23 -1.29 -8.45
N PHE A 759 -24.80 -0.39 -7.56
CA PHE A 759 -23.59 -0.58 -6.76
C PHE A 759 -23.65 -1.84 -5.89
N ILE A 760 -24.77 -2.04 -5.20
CA ILE A 760 -24.97 -3.24 -4.35
C ILE A 760 -25.11 -4.50 -5.19
N GLU A 761 -25.75 -4.44 -6.36
CA GLU A 761 -25.80 -5.55 -7.33
C GLU A 761 -24.40 -5.94 -7.80
N ASN A 762 -23.55 -4.97 -8.16
CA ASN A 762 -22.16 -5.21 -8.54
C ASN A 762 -21.38 -5.88 -7.39
N ILE A 763 -21.56 -5.41 -6.14
CA ILE A 763 -20.93 -6.06 -4.98
C ILE A 763 -21.45 -7.47 -4.77
N ASN A 764 -22.77 -7.70 -4.86
CA ASN A 764 -23.37 -9.02 -4.68
C ASN A 764 -22.90 -10.03 -5.74
N GLN A 765 -22.61 -9.58 -6.96
CA GLN A 765 -22.08 -10.45 -8.02
C GLN A 765 -20.74 -11.09 -7.61
N PHE A 766 -19.87 -10.39 -6.87
CA PHE A 766 -18.55 -10.93 -6.51
C PHE A 766 -18.38 -11.28 -5.02
N ALA A 767 -19.03 -10.59 -4.10
CA ALA A 767 -18.89 -10.85 -2.66
C ALA A 767 -19.70 -12.07 -2.18
N GLY A 768 -20.66 -12.53 -3.00
CA GLY A 768 -21.68 -13.51 -2.63
C GLY A 768 -22.83 -12.87 -1.82
N THR A 769 -23.90 -13.63 -1.61
CA THR A 769 -25.10 -13.17 -0.90
C THR A 769 -24.88 -13.15 0.62
N SER A 770 -24.27 -12.09 1.15
CA SER A 770 -24.22 -11.89 2.61
C SER A 770 -25.57 -11.39 3.15
N SER A 771 -25.96 -11.82 4.35
CA SER A 771 -27.17 -11.33 5.04
C SER A 771 -27.13 -9.83 5.33
N LEU A 772 -25.93 -9.27 5.51
CA LEU A 772 -25.67 -7.84 5.76
C LEU A 772 -25.92 -6.97 4.51
N LEU A 773 -25.67 -7.50 3.31
CA LEU A 773 -25.99 -6.82 2.05
C LEU A 773 -27.51 -6.77 1.81
N ARG A 774 -28.27 -7.78 2.25
CA ARG A 774 -29.75 -7.77 2.18
C ARG A 774 -30.39 -6.69 3.04
N LEU A 775 -29.86 -6.46 4.25
CA LEU A 775 -30.24 -5.34 5.12
C LEU A 775 -29.94 -3.99 4.45
N THR A 776 -28.83 -3.91 3.73
CA THR A 776 -28.48 -2.69 2.98
C THR A 776 -29.46 -2.44 1.83
N THR A 777 -29.90 -3.49 1.11
CA THR A 777 -30.89 -3.36 0.03
C THR A 777 -32.23 -2.81 0.52
N SER A 778 -32.69 -3.18 1.74
CA SER A 778 -33.92 -2.59 2.29
C SER A 778 -33.73 -1.12 2.67
N LEU A 779 -32.53 -0.72 3.10
CA LEU A 779 -32.16 0.66 3.43
C LEU A 779 -31.91 1.55 2.19
N LEU A 780 -31.86 0.97 0.98
CA LEU A 780 -31.88 1.70 -0.29
C LEU A 780 -33.30 2.09 -0.74
N LYS A 781 -34.31 1.86 0.10
CA LYS A 781 -35.65 2.44 -0.04
C LYS A 781 -35.89 3.41 1.10
N ALA A 782 -36.75 4.39 0.88
CA ALA A 782 -37.11 5.35 1.91
C ALA A 782 -38.07 4.78 2.96
N ASP A 783 -38.67 3.61 2.72
CA ASP A 783 -39.63 2.97 3.64
C ASP A 783 -39.12 2.79 5.09
N PRO A 784 -37.88 2.35 5.37
CA PRO A 784 -37.34 2.34 6.73
C PRO A 784 -37.23 3.74 7.35
N ILE A 785 -36.90 4.77 6.54
CA ILE A 785 -36.86 6.18 7.01
C ILE A 785 -38.28 6.62 7.40
N VAL A 786 -39.28 6.36 6.54
CA VAL A 786 -40.68 6.70 6.83
C VAL A 786 -41.18 5.90 8.04
N THR A 787 -40.79 4.63 8.20
CA THR A 787 -41.19 3.80 9.34
C THR A 787 -40.62 4.31 10.67
N ILE A 788 -39.37 4.79 10.68
CA ILE A 788 -38.71 5.33 11.89
C ILE A 788 -39.30 6.70 12.27
N PHE A 789 -39.57 7.56 11.28
CA PHE A 789 -39.99 8.95 11.53
C PHE A 789 -41.51 9.14 11.56
N ALA A 790 -42.26 8.36 10.79
CA ALA A 790 -43.71 8.44 10.64
C ALA A 790 -44.36 7.04 10.55
N PRO A 791 -44.28 6.22 11.62
CA PRO A 791 -44.80 4.86 11.60
C PRO A 791 -46.31 4.83 11.31
N GLY A 792 -46.72 3.98 10.35
CA GLY A 792 -48.11 3.83 9.94
C GLY A 792 -48.63 4.86 8.94
N GLN A 793 -47.77 5.79 8.47
CA GLN A 793 -48.11 6.76 7.44
C GLN A 793 -47.61 6.33 6.06
N ASN A 794 -48.30 6.80 5.01
CA ASN A 794 -47.91 6.55 3.62
C ASN A 794 -46.80 7.49 3.12
N ASN A 795 -46.40 8.48 3.93
CA ASN A 795 -45.27 9.39 3.70
C ASN A 795 -44.89 10.11 5.00
N LEU A 796 -43.67 10.63 5.04
CA LEU A 796 -43.24 11.63 6.01
C LEU A 796 -43.40 13.00 5.38
N LYS A 797 -44.29 13.84 5.90
CA LYS A 797 -44.40 15.25 5.48
C LYS A 797 -43.66 16.14 6.47
N THR A 798 -43.07 17.21 5.97
CA THR A 798 -42.40 18.28 6.72
C THR A 798 -42.77 19.63 6.07
N SER A 799 -42.57 20.73 6.79
CA SER A 799 -42.78 22.10 6.30
C SER A 799 -41.90 22.44 5.09
N ASN A 800 -40.76 21.77 4.97
CA ASN A 800 -39.78 21.97 3.91
C ASN A 800 -39.83 20.93 2.79
N GLY A 801 -40.74 19.93 2.87
CA GLY A 801 -40.79 18.83 1.91
C GLY A 801 -41.48 17.55 2.38
N ALA A 802 -41.44 16.48 1.59
CA ALA A 802 -41.98 15.17 1.96
C ALA A 802 -41.09 14.01 1.48
N ILE A 803 -41.07 12.90 2.23
CA ILE A 803 -40.38 11.65 1.87
C ILE A 803 -41.44 10.57 1.67
N TYR A 804 -41.36 9.85 0.55
CA TYR A 804 -42.31 8.79 0.23
C TYR A 804 -41.63 7.42 0.35
N PRO A 805 -42.30 6.38 0.90
CA PRO A 805 -41.70 5.05 1.14
C PRO A 805 -41.07 4.40 -0.09
N ASN A 806 -41.68 4.64 -1.26
CA ASN A 806 -41.25 4.08 -2.54
C ASN A 806 -40.09 4.83 -3.19
N ASP A 807 -39.64 5.96 -2.63
CA ASP A 807 -38.47 6.67 -3.14
C ASP A 807 -37.22 5.80 -2.97
N ASP A 808 -36.37 5.80 -4.00
CA ASP A 808 -35.07 5.12 -3.92
C ASP A 808 -34.12 5.98 -3.11
N ILE A 809 -33.23 5.37 -2.34
CA ILE A 809 -32.19 6.06 -1.59
C ILE A 809 -30.85 5.86 -2.29
N VAL A 810 -30.11 6.96 -2.44
CA VAL A 810 -28.72 6.97 -2.89
C VAL A 810 -27.87 7.53 -1.76
N LEU A 811 -26.89 6.75 -1.29
CA LEU A 811 -25.94 7.21 -0.29
C LEU A 811 -24.67 7.68 -0.99
N SER A 812 -24.26 8.92 -0.77
CA SER A 812 -22.96 9.41 -1.24
C SER A 812 -21.98 9.42 -0.06
N LEU A 813 -20.90 8.66 -0.19
CA LEU A 813 -19.83 8.51 0.80
C LEU A 813 -18.61 9.29 0.31
N ASN A 814 -18.21 10.33 1.04
CA ASN A 814 -17.06 11.17 0.67
C ASN A 814 -16.18 11.45 1.90
N PRO A 815 -14.93 10.97 1.93
CA PRO A 815 -13.98 11.33 2.98
C PRO A 815 -13.52 12.78 2.84
N ILE A 816 -13.74 13.59 3.88
CA ILE A 816 -13.34 15.00 3.92
C ILE A 816 -11.83 15.16 4.14
N GLN A 817 -11.20 14.20 4.83
CA GLN A 817 -9.77 14.18 5.13
C GLN A 817 -9.04 13.03 4.43
N PRO A 818 -7.74 13.18 4.13
CA PRO A 818 -6.89 12.06 3.73
C PRO A 818 -6.98 10.91 4.75
N ILE A 819 -7.00 9.68 4.24
CA ILE A 819 -6.98 8.47 5.08
C ILE A 819 -5.54 8.24 5.53
N TYR A 820 -5.36 8.03 6.83
CA TYR A 820 -4.06 7.67 7.41
C TYR A 820 -4.10 6.25 7.97
N ILE A 821 -3.06 5.48 7.64
CA ILE A 821 -2.79 4.18 8.22
C ILE A 821 -1.56 4.27 9.12
N GLY A 822 -1.76 3.92 10.38
CA GLY A 822 -0.69 3.64 11.33
C GLY A 822 -0.57 2.14 11.57
N PHE A 823 0.50 1.73 12.25
CA PHE A 823 0.53 0.41 12.87
C PHE A 823 -0.03 0.49 14.28
N SER A 824 -0.77 -0.54 14.69
CA SER A 824 -1.16 -0.70 16.08
C SER A 824 0.08 -0.97 16.94
N PRO A 825 0.09 -0.52 18.21
CA PRO A 825 1.12 -0.91 19.16
C PRO A 825 1.18 -2.45 19.28
N LEU A 826 2.40 -2.97 19.34
CA LEU A 826 2.65 -4.37 19.67
C LEU A 826 2.42 -4.60 21.17
N THR A 827 2.33 -5.86 21.60
CA THR A 827 2.06 -6.18 23.02
C THR A 827 3.22 -5.85 23.96
N GLY A 828 4.43 -5.64 23.44
CA GLY A 828 5.64 -5.45 24.24
C GLY A 828 6.28 -6.75 24.73
N THR A 829 5.75 -7.92 24.36
CA THR A 829 6.33 -9.24 24.73
C THR A 829 7.35 -9.70 23.69
N PRO A 830 8.30 -10.58 24.04
CA PRO A 830 9.26 -11.12 23.06
C PRO A 830 8.64 -12.09 22.04
N ASP A 831 7.35 -12.44 22.19
CA ASP A 831 6.66 -13.38 21.31
C ASP A 831 6.50 -12.80 19.90
N LEU A 832 6.47 -13.67 18.89
CA LEU A 832 6.25 -13.26 17.50
C LEU A 832 4.79 -12.87 17.27
N GLU A 833 4.58 -11.67 16.76
CA GLU A 833 3.26 -11.10 16.49
C GLU A 833 3.15 -10.58 15.06
N THR A 834 1.98 -10.73 14.44
CA THR A 834 1.70 -10.10 13.15
C THR A 834 1.26 -8.65 13.38
N PRO A 835 1.99 -7.65 12.86
CA PRO A 835 1.64 -6.25 13.02
C PRO A 835 0.25 -5.96 12.44
N LYS A 836 -0.63 -5.40 13.28
CA LYS A 836 -1.96 -4.97 12.85
C LYS A 836 -1.89 -3.53 12.35
N LEU A 837 -2.55 -3.24 11.25
CA LEU A 837 -2.75 -1.89 10.73
C LEU A 837 -3.91 -1.23 11.47
N GLN A 838 -3.79 0.05 11.81
CA GLN A 838 -4.88 0.86 12.33
C GLN A 838 -5.35 1.80 11.23
N ILE A 839 -6.56 1.58 10.73
CA ILE A 839 -7.18 2.40 9.69
C ILE A 839 -8.03 3.46 10.38
N ASN A 840 -7.78 4.72 10.05
CA ASN A 840 -8.53 5.85 10.58
C ASN A 840 -9.23 6.61 9.44
N PHE A 841 -10.53 6.80 9.59
CA PHE A 841 -11.29 7.75 8.77
C PHE A 841 -11.69 8.92 9.67
N ALA A 842 -11.13 10.09 9.39
CA ALA A 842 -11.59 11.35 9.94
C ALA A 842 -12.62 11.97 9.00
N ASP A 843 -13.83 12.16 9.51
CA ASP A 843 -14.93 12.81 8.77
C ASP A 843 -15.25 12.16 7.40
N LEU A 844 -15.72 10.91 7.42
CA LEU A 844 -16.45 10.35 6.29
C LEU A 844 -17.86 10.98 6.24
N GLU A 845 -18.09 11.89 5.28
CA GLU A 845 -19.41 12.48 5.06
C GLU A 845 -20.30 11.48 4.30
N ILE A 846 -21.43 11.14 4.92
CA ILE A 846 -22.50 10.33 4.35
C ILE A 846 -23.65 11.28 4.02
N THR A 847 -23.91 11.51 2.74
CA THR A 847 -25.10 12.25 2.29
C THR A 847 -26.17 11.25 1.87
N ILE A 848 -27.31 11.27 2.58
CA ILE A 848 -28.50 10.47 2.26
C ILE A 848 -29.34 11.26 1.27
N LYS A 849 -29.49 10.76 0.04
CA LYS A 849 -30.30 11.39 -1.00
C LYS A 849 -31.53 10.53 -1.32
N GLY A 850 -32.69 11.16 -1.43
CA GLY A 850 -33.88 10.54 -1.98
C GLY A 850 -33.95 10.74 -3.49
N LYS A 851 -34.34 9.71 -4.22
CA LYS A 851 -34.60 9.73 -5.66
C LYS A 851 -36.07 9.46 -5.91
N LYS A 852 -36.71 10.38 -6.63
CA LYS A 852 -38.12 10.30 -6.98
C LYS A 852 -38.35 9.17 -7.98
N THR A 853 -39.16 8.18 -7.58
CA THR A 853 -39.50 7.00 -8.39
C THR A 853 -40.84 7.10 -9.12
N ASP A 854 -41.73 7.99 -8.69
CA ASP A 854 -43.05 8.17 -9.32
C ASP A 854 -43.04 9.40 -10.23
N PRO A 855 -43.13 9.21 -11.56
CA PRO A 855 -43.08 10.29 -12.54
C PRO A 855 -44.35 11.17 -12.54
N THR A 856 -45.45 10.74 -11.92
CA THR A 856 -46.73 11.47 -11.91
C THR A 856 -46.79 12.61 -10.87
N ARG A 857 -45.91 12.59 -9.86
CA ARG A 857 -45.77 13.70 -8.89
C ARG A 857 -45.19 14.93 -9.60
N THR A 858 -45.87 16.08 -9.62
CA THR A 858 -45.39 17.28 -10.34
C THR A 858 -44.51 18.21 -9.50
N SER A 859 -44.61 18.18 -8.17
CA SER A 859 -43.78 18.96 -7.24
C SER A 859 -42.60 18.14 -6.70
N CYS A 860 -41.46 18.80 -6.52
CA CYS A 860 -40.29 18.18 -5.89
C CYS A 860 -40.54 17.96 -4.38
N PRO A 861 -39.99 16.88 -3.79
CA PRO A 861 -40.23 16.55 -2.39
C PRO A 861 -39.39 17.39 -1.40
N SER A 862 -38.57 18.32 -1.88
CA SER A 862 -37.77 19.24 -1.07
C SER A 862 -37.54 20.52 -1.87
N ILE A 863 -37.31 21.65 -1.16
CA ILE A 863 -37.03 22.96 -1.76
C ILE A 863 -35.73 22.99 -2.59
N ASP A 864 -34.80 22.06 -2.33
CA ASP A 864 -33.46 22.02 -2.96
C ASP A 864 -33.40 21.24 -4.30
N CYS A 865 -34.52 20.68 -4.74
CA CYS A 865 -34.59 19.78 -5.89
C CYS A 865 -34.72 20.58 -7.20
N LYS A 866 -33.81 20.33 -8.17
CA LYS A 866 -33.88 20.85 -9.56
C LYS A 866 -34.10 19.70 -10.55
N ASP A 867 -34.74 20.02 -11.69
CA ASP A 867 -35.15 19.10 -12.77
C ASP A 867 -34.20 17.91 -12.95
N GLY A 868 -34.66 16.71 -12.54
CA GLY A 868 -33.85 15.49 -12.61
C GLY A 868 -33.72 14.66 -11.32
N SER A 869 -34.70 14.68 -10.41
CA SER A 869 -35.04 13.53 -9.53
C SER A 869 -34.13 13.13 -8.34
N LEU A 870 -33.27 13.99 -7.78
CA LEU A 870 -32.56 13.73 -6.51
C LEU A 870 -32.72 14.89 -5.52
N TYR A 871 -32.91 14.59 -4.24
CA TYR A 871 -32.98 15.57 -3.15
C TYR A 871 -32.21 15.10 -1.91
N THR A 872 -31.60 16.00 -1.16
CA THR A 872 -30.89 15.67 0.09
C THR A 872 -31.91 15.46 1.21
N ILE A 873 -31.82 14.34 1.91
CA ILE A 873 -32.59 14.05 3.11
C ILE A 873 -31.82 14.53 4.35
N SER A 874 -30.58 14.08 4.49
CA SER A 874 -29.69 14.45 5.60
C SER A 874 -28.23 14.16 5.27
N LYS A 875 -27.32 14.89 5.92
CA LYS A 875 -25.88 14.63 5.95
C LYS A 875 -25.41 14.20 7.34
N VAL A 876 -24.44 13.29 7.39
CA VAL A 876 -23.88 12.74 8.63
C VAL A 876 -22.37 12.60 8.50
N ARG A 877 -21.62 12.91 9.57
CA ARG A 877 -20.20 12.60 9.66
C ARG A 877 -19.97 11.34 10.46
N LEU A 878 -19.19 10.44 9.88
CA LEU A 878 -18.70 9.23 10.51
C LEU A 878 -17.19 9.37 10.74
N SER A 879 -16.77 9.28 11.99
CA SER A 879 -15.36 9.12 12.35
C SER A 879 -15.17 7.71 12.86
N LEU A 880 -14.17 6.99 12.36
CA LEU A 880 -13.92 5.63 12.80
C LEU A 880 -12.44 5.29 12.84
N THR A 881 -12.07 4.44 13.80
CA THR A 881 -10.78 3.77 13.89
C THR A 881 -11.02 2.27 13.96
N SER A 882 -10.28 1.50 13.17
CA SER A 882 -10.37 0.04 13.20
C SER A 882 -9.01 -0.65 13.03
N LYS A 883 -8.79 -1.74 13.77
CA LYS A 883 -7.64 -2.63 13.55
C LYS A 883 -7.89 -3.56 12.36
N SER A 884 -6.87 -3.76 11.55
CA SER A 884 -6.91 -4.53 10.32
C SER A 884 -5.68 -5.41 10.17
N THR A 885 -5.86 -6.58 9.57
CA THR A 885 -4.76 -7.52 9.27
C THR A 885 -4.52 -7.56 7.77
N LEU A 886 -3.24 -7.45 7.38
CA LEU A 886 -2.81 -7.65 6.00
C LEU A 886 -2.39 -9.11 5.81
N SER A 887 -2.80 -9.71 4.70
CA SER A 887 -2.44 -11.08 4.32
C SER A 887 -2.31 -11.18 2.80
N PHE A 888 -1.55 -12.17 2.33
CA PHE A 888 -1.42 -12.49 0.92
C PHE A 888 -2.02 -13.87 0.63
N GLY A 889 -2.48 -14.06 -0.60
CA GLY A 889 -3.02 -15.32 -1.07
C GLY A 889 -2.85 -15.48 -2.57
N THR A 890 -3.58 -16.43 -3.14
CA THR A 890 -3.70 -16.58 -4.59
C THR A 890 -5.07 -16.06 -5.02
N TYR A 891 -5.09 -15.20 -6.04
CA TYR A 891 -6.32 -14.70 -6.63
C TYR A 891 -7.12 -15.86 -7.23
N SER A 892 -8.28 -16.10 -6.64
CA SER A 892 -9.31 -16.98 -7.19
C SER A 892 -10.49 -16.14 -7.65
N LEU A 893 -11.19 -16.59 -8.69
CA LEU A 893 -12.44 -15.95 -9.06
C LEU A 893 -13.40 -15.93 -7.87
N PRO A 894 -14.14 -14.84 -7.67
CA PRO A 894 -15.15 -14.78 -6.64
C PRO A 894 -16.21 -15.85 -6.86
N ASN A 895 -16.73 -16.43 -5.77
CA ASN A 895 -17.81 -17.42 -5.81
C ASN A 895 -19.10 -16.76 -6.31
N CYS A 896 -19.42 -16.99 -7.59
CA CYS A 896 -20.63 -16.50 -8.21
C CYS A 896 -21.80 -17.47 -8.05
N THR A 897 -22.95 -16.97 -7.59
CA THR A 897 -24.24 -17.68 -7.69
C THR A 897 -24.94 -17.26 -9.00
N GLY A 898 -24.65 -17.93 -10.12
CA GLY A 898 -25.24 -17.66 -11.45
C GLY A 898 -24.22 -17.42 -12.55
N THR A 899 -24.64 -16.83 -13.68
CA THR A 899 -23.75 -16.45 -14.80
C THR A 899 -23.08 -15.11 -14.51
N CYS A 900 -21.86 -15.15 -13.98
CA CYS A 900 -20.97 -13.98 -13.94
C CYS A 900 -20.13 -13.91 -15.21
N THR A 901 -20.07 -12.72 -15.81
CA THR A 901 -19.14 -12.40 -16.88
C THR A 901 -17.98 -11.59 -16.32
N PHE A 902 -16.78 -12.17 -16.31
CA PHE A 902 -15.55 -11.46 -15.96
C PHE A 902 -14.85 -10.98 -17.24
N SER A 903 -14.14 -9.85 -17.18
CA SER A 903 -13.32 -9.44 -18.32
C SER A 903 -12.11 -10.37 -18.50
N ASN A 904 -11.54 -10.35 -19.71
CA ASN A 904 -10.32 -11.09 -20.00
C ASN A 904 -9.16 -10.73 -19.06
N SER A 905 -9.11 -9.48 -18.57
CA SER A 905 -8.07 -9.04 -17.64
C SER A 905 -8.18 -9.70 -16.26
N VAL A 906 -9.41 -9.89 -15.77
CA VAL A 906 -9.68 -10.57 -14.50
C VAL A 906 -9.45 -12.07 -14.64
N LEU A 907 -9.89 -12.67 -15.75
CA LEU A 907 -9.65 -14.09 -16.04
C LEU A 907 -8.15 -14.39 -16.16
N ALA A 908 -7.36 -13.49 -16.75
CA ALA A 908 -5.91 -13.61 -16.82
C ALA A 908 -5.21 -13.46 -15.45
N SER A 909 -5.91 -12.94 -14.44
CA SER A 909 -5.37 -12.76 -13.09
C SER A 909 -5.53 -13.98 -12.19
N ILE A 910 -6.26 -15.01 -12.64
CA ILE A 910 -6.48 -16.25 -11.88
C ILE A 910 -5.14 -16.94 -11.58
N GLY A 911 -4.90 -17.24 -10.31
CA GLY A 911 -3.67 -17.85 -9.82
C GLY A 911 -2.52 -16.85 -9.61
N ASN A 912 -2.69 -15.56 -9.88
CA ASN A 912 -1.72 -14.55 -9.49
C ASN A 912 -1.73 -14.35 -7.96
N PRO A 913 -0.67 -13.80 -7.35
CA PRO A 913 -0.72 -13.36 -5.96
C PRO A 913 -1.86 -12.35 -5.73
N SER A 914 -2.54 -12.42 -4.59
CA SER A 914 -3.58 -11.47 -4.16
C SER A 914 -3.21 -10.82 -2.84
N LEU A 915 -3.57 -9.54 -2.71
CA LEU A 915 -3.52 -8.78 -1.46
C LEU A 915 -4.88 -8.80 -0.78
N LYS A 916 -4.89 -9.09 0.52
CA LYS A 916 -6.08 -9.12 1.35
C LYS A 916 -5.89 -8.31 2.62
N LEU A 917 -6.77 -7.32 2.82
CA LEU A 917 -6.85 -6.53 4.04
C LEU A 917 -8.19 -6.84 4.71
N ILE A 918 -8.13 -7.31 5.96
CA ILE A 918 -9.30 -7.67 6.75
C ILE A 918 -9.43 -6.67 7.90
N THR A 919 -10.42 -5.79 7.81
CA THR A 919 -10.79 -4.83 8.85
C THR A 919 -11.68 -5.51 9.88
N SER A 920 -11.33 -5.37 11.15
CA SER A 920 -12.05 -5.98 12.26
C SER A 920 -13.41 -5.30 12.49
N LYS A 921 -14.40 -6.13 12.83
CA LYS A 921 -15.74 -5.72 13.27
C LYS A 921 -15.98 -6.04 14.76
N GLU A 922 -14.97 -6.57 15.44
CA GLU A 922 -15.01 -7.04 16.81
C GLU A 922 -15.04 -5.86 17.81
N ILE A 923 -15.64 -6.10 18.98
CA ILE A 923 -15.63 -5.14 20.09
C ILE A 923 -14.19 -4.95 20.58
N GLY A 924 -13.76 -3.70 20.77
CA GLY A 924 -12.40 -3.38 21.21
C GLY A 924 -11.38 -3.19 20.06
N ASP A 925 -11.76 -3.55 18.84
CA ASP A 925 -10.97 -3.34 17.63
C ASP A 925 -11.59 -2.33 16.66
N LEU A 926 -12.89 -2.04 16.79
CA LEU A 926 -13.62 -1.01 16.03
C LEU A 926 -14.24 0.02 16.98
N TYR A 927 -13.93 1.30 16.77
CA TYR A 927 -14.55 2.42 17.45
C TYR A 927 -15.03 3.45 16.44
N TYR A 928 -16.24 3.98 16.62
CA TYR A 928 -16.79 4.98 15.71
C TYR A 928 -17.71 5.99 16.41
N LEU A 929 -17.80 7.17 15.81
CA LEU A 929 -18.65 8.28 16.21
C LEU A 929 -19.50 8.73 15.02
N ILE A 930 -20.78 8.96 15.28
CA ILE A 930 -21.75 9.46 14.30
C ILE A 930 -22.27 10.81 14.79
N GLU A 931 -21.98 11.87 14.01
CA GLU A 931 -22.49 13.23 14.19
C GLU A 931 -23.43 13.58 13.01
N PRO A 932 -24.77 13.61 13.23
CA PRO A 932 -25.70 14.18 12.27
C PRO A 932 -25.46 15.68 12.13
N LEU A 933 -25.41 16.18 10.89
CA LEU A 933 -25.20 17.59 10.62
C LEU A 933 -26.54 18.34 10.57
N GLU A 934 -26.62 19.47 11.27
CA GLU A 934 -27.83 20.28 11.37
C GLU A 934 -27.81 21.49 10.42
N GLY A 935 -28.95 22.15 10.28
CA GLY A 935 -29.12 23.36 9.47
C GLY A 935 -29.70 23.10 8.08
N PRO A 936 -30.16 24.15 7.38
CA PRO A 936 -30.95 24.03 6.16
C PRO A 936 -30.18 23.41 4.99
N ILE A 937 -28.84 23.50 4.98
CA ILE A 937 -28.01 22.92 3.91
C ILE A 937 -27.75 21.42 4.16
N HIS A 938 -27.62 21.01 5.41
CA HIS A 938 -27.20 19.65 5.78
C HIS A 938 -28.38 18.73 6.13
N ASN A 939 -29.46 19.30 6.65
CA ASN A 939 -30.70 18.65 7.02
C ASN A 939 -31.89 19.53 6.58
N PRO A 940 -32.12 19.67 5.26
CA PRO A 940 -33.11 20.59 4.70
C PRO A 940 -34.55 20.27 5.13
N LEU A 941 -34.82 19.01 5.45
CA LEU A 941 -36.13 18.53 5.90
C LEU A 941 -36.31 18.66 7.43
N ALA A 942 -35.33 19.22 8.15
CA ALA A 942 -35.36 19.41 9.61
C ALA A 942 -35.69 18.12 10.40
N LEU A 943 -35.16 16.98 9.94
CA LEU A 943 -35.35 15.69 10.58
C LEU A 943 -34.65 15.62 11.94
N ARG A 944 -35.25 14.93 12.93
CA ARG A 944 -34.61 14.70 14.23
C ARG A 944 -33.23 14.01 14.11
N PRO A 945 -32.14 14.56 14.70
CA PRO A 945 -30.80 13.97 14.67
C PRO A 945 -30.72 12.55 15.24
N SER A 946 -31.48 12.25 16.30
CA SER A 946 -31.54 10.92 16.91
C SER A 946 -32.09 9.86 15.96
N GLY A 947 -33.15 10.19 15.22
CA GLY A 947 -33.71 9.30 14.19
C GLY A 947 -32.77 9.09 13.00
N ILE A 948 -32.02 10.12 12.59
CA ILE A 948 -31.00 9.99 11.54
C ILE A 948 -29.91 9.01 11.98
N LYS A 949 -29.52 9.10 13.26
CA LYS A 949 -28.53 8.19 13.86
C LYS A 949 -29.03 6.75 13.91
N GLU A 950 -30.29 6.51 14.23
CA GLU A 950 -30.90 5.17 14.21
C GLU A 950 -30.83 4.53 12.81
N ILE A 951 -30.95 5.33 11.74
CA ILE A 951 -30.79 4.86 10.35
C ILE A 951 -29.33 4.55 10.02
N VAL A 952 -28.41 5.44 10.39
CA VAL A 952 -27.00 5.34 9.95
C VAL A 952 -26.19 4.34 10.79
N ASN A 953 -26.52 4.17 12.07
CA ASN A 953 -25.80 3.27 12.97
C ASN A 953 -25.67 1.83 12.43
N PRO A 954 -26.74 1.15 11.98
CA PRO A 954 -26.60 -0.20 11.40
C PRO A 954 -25.75 -0.20 10.11
N LEU A 955 -25.78 0.88 9.32
CA LEU A 955 -25.02 0.98 8.06
C LEU A 955 -23.52 0.88 8.25
N VAL A 956 -22.97 1.35 9.38
CA VAL A 956 -21.52 1.28 9.63
C VAL A 956 -21.04 -0.17 9.59
N LYS A 957 -21.75 -1.09 10.24
CA LYS A 957 -21.42 -2.51 10.26
C LYS A 957 -21.96 -3.31 9.09
N SER A 958 -23.13 -2.93 8.55
CA SER A 958 -23.78 -3.69 7.48
C SER A 958 -23.28 -3.31 6.09
N LEU A 959 -22.76 -2.10 5.93
CA LEU A 959 -22.31 -1.54 4.66
C LEU A 959 -20.86 -1.07 4.72
N ILE A 960 -20.47 -0.15 5.62
CA ILE A 960 -19.15 0.50 5.54
C ILE A 960 -18.00 -0.49 5.76
N ILE A 961 -17.99 -1.25 6.87
CA ILE A 961 -16.93 -2.24 7.13
C ILE A 961 -16.94 -3.38 6.10
N PRO A 962 -18.09 -3.98 5.74
CA PRO A 962 -18.15 -4.96 4.66
C PRO A 962 -17.71 -4.41 3.31
N LEU A 963 -18.00 -3.15 2.99
CA LEU A 963 -17.56 -2.51 1.75
C LEU A 963 -16.03 -2.43 1.71
N ILE A 964 -15.40 -1.93 2.78
CA ILE A 964 -13.93 -1.90 2.90
C ILE A 964 -13.38 -3.31 2.70
N ASN A 965 -13.88 -4.29 3.47
CA ASN A 965 -13.42 -5.67 3.42
C ASN A 965 -13.65 -6.35 2.06
N ASN A 966 -14.72 -6.02 1.34
CA ASN A 966 -15.01 -6.59 0.02
C ASN A 966 -14.13 -5.97 -1.06
N ILE A 967 -13.89 -4.66 -1.00
CA ILE A 967 -12.94 -3.97 -1.90
C ILE A 967 -11.53 -4.55 -1.72
N THR A 968 -11.15 -4.84 -0.47
CA THR A 968 -9.81 -5.29 -0.13
C THR A 968 -9.71 -6.79 0.12
N ARG A 969 -10.67 -7.59 -0.35
CA ARG A 969 -10.74 -9.03 -0.07
C ARG A 969 -9.66 -9.83 -0.80
N ASP A 970 -9.48 -9.56 -2.09
CA ASP A 970 -8.56 -10.27 -2.98
C ASP A 970 -8.20 -9.35 -4.16
N ILE A 971 -7.32 -8.36 -3.92
CA ILE A 971 -6.83 -7.49 -4.99
C ILE A 971 -5.73 -8.27 -5.73
N PRO A 972 -5.91 -8.65 -7.01
CA PRO A 972 -4.89 -9.35 -7.77
C PRO A 972 -3.69 -8.43 -7.99
N LEU A 973 -2.51 -8.98 -7.74
CA LEU A 973 -1.24 -8.37 -8.12
C LEU A 973 -0.84 -8.92 -9.50
N PRO A 974 -0.13 -8.14 -10.33
CA PRO A 974 0.44 -8.68 -11.55
C PRO A 974 1.43 -9.80 -11.19
N LYS A 975 1.59 -10.79 -12.07
CA LYS A 975 2.70 -11.75 -11.91
C LYS A 975 3.99 -10.95 -11.91
N LEU A 976 4.77 -11.15 -10.85
CA LEU A 976 6.02 -10.44 -10.65
C LEU A 976 7.11 -11.18 -11.43
N ARG A 977 7.05 -11.04 -12.76
CA ARG A 977 7.97 -11.69 -13.69
C ARG A 977 8.80 -10.67 -14.44
N ALA A 978 10.11 -10.85 -14.44
CA ALA A 978 11.03 -10.01 -15.19
C ALA A 978 12.14 -10.87 -15.78
N CYS A 979 12.27 -10.85 -17.11
CA CYS A 979 13.36 -11.48 -17.86
C CYS A 979 13.59 -12.98 -17.57
N GLY A 980 12.56 -13.72 -17.15
CA GLY A 980 12.70 -15.12 -16.76
C GLY A 980 12.88 -15.38 -15.27
N LEU A 981 12.78 -14.37 -14.41
CA LEU A 981 12.56 -14.53 -12.97
C LEU A 981 11.06 -14.47 -12.65
N ASP A 982 10.61 -15.23 -11.66
CA ASP A 982 9.24 -15.24 -11.11
C ASP A 982 9.31 -15.15 -9.59
N LEU A 983 8.62 -14.18 -8.98
CA LEU A 983 8.43 -14.13 -7.53
C LEU A 983 7.16 -14.89 -7.16
N TYR A 984 7.27 -15.80 -6.19
CA TYR A 984 6.17 -16.64 -5.73
C TYR A 984 6.17 -16.78 -4.20
N ASP A 985 5.08 -17.36 -3.67
CA ASP A 985 4.91 -17.61 -2.22
C ASP A 985 5.05 -16.33 -1.38
N LEU A 986 4.37 -15.26 -1.81
CA LEU A 986 4.39 -13.97 -1.12
C LEU A 986 3.62 -14.07 0.19
N GLU A 987 4.28 -13.72 1.30
CA GLU A 987 3.70 -13.77 2.65
C GLU A 987 4.17 -12.60 3.53
N THR A 988 3.48 -12.39 4.65
CA THR A 988 3.90 -11.46 5.70
C THR A 988 4.53 -12.22 6.85
N LEU A 989 5.72 -11.82 7.30
CA LEU A 989 6.37 -12.43 8.46
C LEU A 989 5.99 -11.71 9.76
N PRO A 990 5.83 -12.45 10.87
CA PRO A 990 5.63 -11.85 12.19
C PRO A 990 6.94 -11.23 12.71
N ILE A 991 6.82 -10.29 13.64
CA ILE A 991 7.95 -9.61 14.29
C ILE A 991 7.86 -9.75 15.82
N PRO A 992 8.97 -9.68 16.57
CA PRO A 992 8.90 -9.72 18.03
C PRO A 992 8.04 -8.58 18.58
N GLY A 993 7.10 -8.88 19.48
CA GLY A 993 6.18 -7.90 20.07
C GLY A 993 6.87 -6.78 20.87
N ASN A 994 8.14 -6.95 21.22
CA ASN A 994 8.97 -6.00 21.94
C ASN A 994 9.83 -5.12 21.01
N THR A 995 9.63 -5.17 19.69
CA THR A 995 10.29 -4.21 18.79
C THR A 995 9.80 -2.79 19.04
N ASN A 996 10.71 -1.83 19.06
CA ASN A 996 10.41 -0.42 19.33
C ASN A 996 9.42 0.22 18.33
N GLU A 997 9.38 -0.30 17.10
CA GLU A 997 8.50 0.18 16.05
C GLU A 997 7.83 -0.99 15.35
N SER A 998 6.53 -0.85 15.06
CA SER A 998 5.78 -1.80 14.24
C SER A 998 6.03 -1.54 12.75
N PHE A 999 6.35 -2.57 11.97
CA PHE A 999 6.56 -2.46 10.52
C PHE A 999 6.14 -3.76 9.83
N LEU A 1000 5.88 -3.69 8.51
CA LEU A 1000 5.53 -4.86 7.72
C LEU A 1000 6.79 -5.46 7.07
N ILE A 1001 6.93 -6.78 7.14
CA ILE A 1001 7.92 -7.53 6.37
C ILE A 1001 7.19 -8.39 5.36
N LEU A 1002 7.53 -8.21 4.10
CA LEU A 1002 7.13 -9.10 3.02
C LEU A 1002 8.26 -10.09 2.76
N HIS A 1003 7.90 -11.35 2.59
CA HIS A 1003 8.81 -12.42 2.19
C HIS A 1003 8.30 -13.04 0.90
N THR A 1004 9.20 -13.32 -0.04
CA THR A 1004 8.88 -14.00 -1.28
C THR A 1004 10.08 -14.80 -1.79
N LYS A 1005 9.80 -15.94 -2.41
CA LYS A 1005 10.81 -16.78 -3.05
C LYS A 1005 10.99 -16.38 -4.51
N VAL A 1006 12.20 -16.56 -5.03
CA VAL A 1006 12.53 -16.30 -6.44
C VAL A 1006 12.84 -17.62 -7.13
N GLN A 1007 12.32 -17.80 -8.34
CA GLN A 1007 12.68 -18.91 -9.21
C GLN A 1007 12.93 -18.44 -10.64
N ASN A 1008 13.73 -19.19 -11.38
CA ASN A 1008 13.88 -19.02 -12.81
C ASN A 1008 12.77 -19.76 -13.56
N ILE A 1009 12.27 -19.14 -14.63
CA ILE A 1009 11.31 -19.69 -15.57
C ILE A 1009 11.88 -19.57 -16.99
N LEU A 1010 11.43 -20.44 -17.89
CA LEU A 1010 11.84 -20.38 -19.28
C LEU A 1010 11.38 -19.05 -19.91
N PHE A 1011 12.33 -18.29 -20.45
CA PHE A 1011 12.10 -17.01 -21.12
C PHE A 1011 12.93 -16.93 -22.40
N THR A 1012 12.30 -16.46 -23.47
CA THR A 1012 12.98 -16.19 -24.75
C THR A 1012 12.56 -14.83 -25.30
N GLY A 1013 13.47 -14.17 -26.01
CA GLY A 1013 13.23 -12.85 -26.62
C GLY A 1013 14.04 -11.72 -25.99
N SER A 1014 13.55 -10.49 -26.07
CA SER A 1014 14.21 -9.32 -25.48
C SER A 1014 13.80 -9.14 -24.03
N CYS A 1015 14.76 -8.94 -23.14
CA CYS A 1015 14.58 -8.52 -21.74
C CYS A 1015 14.29 -7.00 -21.65
N ARG A 1016 13.68 -6.40 -22.69
CA ARG A 1016 12.94 -5.15 -22.60
C ARG A 1016 11.49 -5.46 -22.26
N LEU A 1017 10.97 -4.91 -21.17
CA LEU A 1017 9.54 -4.91 -20.85
C LEU A 1017 8.93 -3.56 -21.19
#